data_AF-A0A8S9M9K6-F1
#
_entry.id   AF-A0A8S9M9K6-F1
#
_cell.length_a   1.000
_cell.length_b   1.000
_cell.length_c   1.000
_cell.angle_alpha   90.00
_cell.angle_beta   90.00
_cell.angle_gamma   90.00
#
_symmetry.space_group_name_H-M   'P 1'
#
loop_
_entity.id
_entity.type
_entity.pdbx_description
1 polymer ?
#
loop_
_entity_poly.entity_id
_entity_poly.type
_entity_poly.pdbx_seq_one_letter_code
_entity_poly.pdbx_strand_id
1 'polypeptide(L)'
;MAKESPSSMSSVLRAYAAPIFIFVLAMFFQLFLLPRSFPTSHYDVLGVKTYGSVDDVREAYEAIASKWNSDSGDARPADFIKIQYAYELLTNPVWKRDYDLYGIDESLHIIEELEKQYAVEDFAKIKIPLLEAVSYDPEHEGFIAITSQDFASKFQDSKPWLIQLYSSGSNSSAQFSMAWRRIVDLLDGVANHAMVELGDVRLVTYLAEKKTTGQVLFRNGLPSIVAFPPQCKTADCLIRFEGELSTDAVTDWFATTVLELPRVFYHTKETLVPKFLAKVPPNKVRVILFSQTGERATPSVRQAAKDYWNFASLTYVLWREEDASFWWNALEVESAPAMVIMKDPGLKPVVYHGSGNRTWFLDILEQNKQLQLPQLSSTTSMELGCDARGYSRAGFETATWYCAVLVGRQSTELNKMRETMCRVQGALSDHDESDEASKDPSVAPAASAHKNKRLTLAWLDGEVQSKYCFFYVQSETSYDTCGTRKSPIDVPRILIIRYHRNATESANVEKKSSNWPKTVWESEADDVDPAAQLVVSYDGPAETPEIIKWLSKMVEDGDSKNLPFYRAKTPELVPESTEPMRSGVPKSVKATQALLRLWNRIKDYLADPRMGPTLLLGALLSAGSVWWTRSRAIQQPVQTTQQSSTNQSDNNTEEEKKKERKRRNAKGEEAPASITDNEPKDAVQILSSGSDSD
;
A
#
# COMPACT_ATOMS: atom_id res chain seq x y z
N MET A 1 40.97 63.88 -22.97
CA MET A 1 40.08 62.72 -23.24
C MET A 1 40.90 61.44 -23.15
N ALA A 2 40.75 60.67 -22.07
CA ALA A 2 41.38 59.35 -21.96
C ALA A 2 40.45 58.31 -22.61
N LYS A 3 41.02 57.41 -23.42
CA LYS A 3 40.29 56.43 -24.21
C LYS A 3 40.11 55.16 -23.36
N GLU A 4 38.92 54.94 -22.82
CA GLU A 4 38.65 53.72 -22.04
C GLU A 4 38.84 52.46 -22.90
N SER A 5 39.57 51.49 -22.37
CA SER A 5 39.88 50.24 -23.06
C SER A 5 38.71 49.25 -23.02
N PRO A 6 38.33 48.59 -24.13
CA PRO A 6 37.17 47.71 -24.20
C PRO A 6 37.24 46.47 -23.27
N SER A 7 38.44 46.10 -22.81
CA SER A 7 38.65 45.04 -21.81
C SER A 7 38.04 45.35 -20.43
N SER A 8 38.03 46.64 -20.02
CA SER A 8 37.45 47.07 -18.74
C SER A 8 35.95 46.80 -18.71
N MET A 9 35.25 47.25 -19.75
CA MET A 9 33.79 47.18 -19.87
C MET A 9 33.28 45.73 -19.91
N SER A 10 33.99 44.84 -20.62
CA SER A 10 33.70 43.39 -20.62
C SER A 10 33.81 42.77 -19.22
N SER A 11 34.84 43.14 -18.44
CA SER A 11 34.99 42.66 -17.05
C SER A 11 33.85 43.12 -16.14
N VAL A 12 33.35 44.34 -16.35
CA VAL A 12 32.26 44.93 -15.56
C VAL A 12 30.95 44.22 -15.88
N LEU A 13 30.61 44.07 -17.16
CA LEU A 13 29.45 43.31 -17.62
C LEU A 13 29.45 41.87 -17.07
N ARG A 14 30.61 41.19 -17.08
CA ARG A 14 30.71 39.82 -16.55
C ARG A 14 30.54 39.73 -15.03
N ALA A 15 30.98 40.74 -14.29
CA ALA A 15 30.81 40.81 -12.83
C ALA A 15 29.36 41.13 -12.41
N TYR A 16 28.67 41.99 -13.16
CA TYR A 16 27.28 42.37 -12.89
C TYR A 16 26.23 41.50 -13.63
N ALA A 17 26.63 40.53 -14.44
CA ALA A 17 25.71 39.66 -15.18
C ALA A 17 24.68 38.96 -14.28
N ALA A 18 25.11 38.44 -13.12
CA ALA A 18 24.22 37.79 -12.17
C ALA A 18 23.19 38.75 -11.53
N PRO A 19 23.56 39.90 -10.90
CA PRO A 19 22.58 40.85 -10.39
C PRO A 19 21.68 41.44 -11.48
N ILE A 20 22.19 41.69 -12.69
CA ILE A 20 21.37 42.15 -13.82
C ILE A 20 20.33 41.09 -14.21
N PHE A 21 20.71 39.81 -14.28
CA PHE A 21 19.77 38.73 -14.57
C PHE A 21 18.66 38.60 -13.51
N ILE A 22 19.02 38.67 -12.21
CA ILE A 22 18.05 38.63 -11.12
C ILE A 22 17.12 39.87 -11.17
N PHE A 23 17.65 41.05 -11.49
CA PHE A 23 16.85 42.27 -11.64
C PHE A 23 15.86 42.17 -12.82
N VAL A 24 16.30 41.69 -13.98
CA VAL A 24 15.42 41.48 -15.14
C VAL A 24 14.34 40.44 -14.82
N LEU A 25 14.68 39.37 -14.10
CA LEU A 25 13.71 38.37 -13.64
C LEU A 25 12.69 38.96 -12.65
N ALA A 26 13.14 39.81 -11.71
CA ALA A 26 12.26 40.51 -10.77
C ALA A 26 11.29 41.47 -11.49
N MET A 27 11.80 42.25 -12.45
CA MET A 27 10.99 43.15 -13.27
C MET A 27 9.98 42.38 -14.14
N PHE A 28 10.38 41.25 -14.73
CA PHE A 28 9.47 40.38 -15.47
C PHE A 28 8.35 39.84 -14.56
N PHE A 29 8.70 39.43 -13.33
CA PHE A 29 7.74 38.98 -12.33
C PHE A 29 6.74 40.08 -11.97
N GLN A 30 7.21 41.32 -11.74
CA GLN A 30 6.36 42.45 -11.38
C GLN A 30 5.47 42.96 -12.51
N LEU A 31 5.94 42.96 -13.76
CA LEU A 31 5.21 43.55 -14.89
C LEU A 31 4.31 42.55 -15.65
N PHE A 32 4.63 41.25 -15.64
CA PHE A 32 3.94 40.26 -16.49
C PHE A 32 3.31 39.08 -15.75
N LEU A 33 3.88 38.66 -14.61
CA LEU A 33 3.33 37.55 -13.82
C LEU A 33 2.33 38.06 -12.78
N LEU A 34 2.73 39.06 -11.99
CA LEU A 34 1.92 39.64 -10.92
C LEU A 34 0.51 40.11 -11.38
N PRO A 35 0.35 40.85 -12.50
CA PRO A 35 -0.98 41.26 -12.97
C PRO A 35 -1.88 40.11 -13.43
N ARG A 36 -1.32 38.94 -13.77
CA ARG A 36 -2.09 37.73 -14.14
C ARG A 36 -2.53 36.91 -12.94
N SER A 37 -1.88 37.06 -11.79
CA SER A 37 -2.22 36.36 -10.55
C SER A 37 -3.31 37.04 -9.71
N PHE A 38 -3.74 38.25 -10.07
CA PHE A 38 -4.79 39.01 -9.38
C PHE A 38 -5.85 39.51 -10.39
N PRO A 39 -6.82 38.65 -10.77
CA PRO A 39 -7.99 39.09 -11.54
C PRO A 39 -8.81 40.12 -10.73
N THR A 40 -9.62 40.92 -11.42
CA THR A 40 -10.60 41.82 -10.80
C THR A 40 -11.54 41.05 -9.89
N SER A 41 -11.75 41.50 -8.66
CA SER A 41 -12.65 40.84 -7.72
C SER A 41 -14.12 41.18 -8.02
N HIS A 42 -15.04 40.36 -7.53
CA HIS A 42 -16.48 40.63 -7.65
C HIS A 42 -16.92 41.93 -6.96
N TYR A 43 -16.15 42.37 -5.95
CA TYR A 43 -16.31 43.69 -5.34
C TYR A 43 -15.95 44.82 -6.30
N ASP A 44 -14.86 44.68 -7.06
CA ASP A 44 -14.43 45.68 -8.05
C ASP A 44 -15.43 45.80 -9.20
N VAL A 45 -16.07 44.68 -9.60
CA VAL A 45 -17.15 44.65 -10.61
C VAL A 45 -18.36 45.49 -10.18
N LEU A 46 -18.72 45.46 -8.90
CA LEU A 46 -19.81 46.27 -8.32
C LEU A 46 -19.36 47.67 -7.86
N GLY A 47 -18.05 47.98 -7.90
CA GLY A 47 -17.49 49.23 -7.36
C GLY A 47 -17.55 49.35 -5.84
N VAL A 48 -17.74 48.23 -5.13
CA VAL A 48 -17.84 48.16 -3.66
C VAL A 48 -16.46 47.89 -3.06
N LYS A 49 -16.22 48.34 -1.82
CA LYS A 49 -15.00 48.00 -1.09
C LYS A 49 -14.93 46.49 -0.84
N THR A 50 -13.76 45.89 -1.05
CA THR A 50 -13.48 44.48 -0.67
C THR A 50 -13.92 44.18 0.76
N TYR A 51 -14.62 43.06 0.97
CA TYR A 51 -15.24 42.68 2.25
C TYR A 51 -16.38 43.61 2.72
N GLY A 52 -17.05 44.32 1.80
CA GLY A 52 -18.27 45.08 2.09
C GLY A 52 -19.40 44.22 2.67
N SER A 53 -20.39 44.86 3.29
CA SER A 53 -21.58 44.18 3.80
C SER A 53 -22.53 43.78 2.65
N VAL A 54 -23.45 42.86 2.93
CA VAL A 54 -24.47 42.43 1.96
C VAL A 54 -25.42 43.59 1.59
N ASP A 55 -25.63 44.55 2.50
CA ASP A 55 -26.46 45.73 2.23
C ASP A 55 -25.73 46.74 1.33
N ASP A 56 -24.42 46.96 1.51
CA ASP A 56 -23.60 47.79 0.59
C ASP A 56 -23.61 47.21 -0.83
N VAL A 57 -23.52 45.88 -0.94
CA VAL A 57 -23.58 45.13 -2.21
C VAL A 57 -24.93 45.31 -2.89
N ARG A 58 -26.03 45.32 -2.12
CA ARG A 58 -27.38 45.52 -2.65
C ARG A 58 -27.60 46.96 -3.12
N GLU A 59 -27.19 47.95 -2.34
CA GLU A 59 -27.28 49.38 -2.73
C GLU A 59 -26.47 49.65 -4.00
N ALA A 60 -25.26 49.12 -4.11
CA ALA A 60 -24.43 49.26 -5.31
C ALA A 60 -25.06 48.58 -6.54
N TYR A 61 -25.60 47.37 -6.38
CA TYR A 61 -26.31 46.69 -7.46
C TYR A 61 -27.57 47.46 -7.90
N GLU A 62 -28.39 47.96 -6.98
CA GLU A 62 -29.57 48.80 -7.29
C GLU A 62 -29.16 50.10 -8.01
N ALA A 63 -28.06 50.73 -7.62
CA ALA A 63 -27.50 51.93 -8.26
C ALA A 63 -26.90 51.67 -9.67
N ILE A 64 -26.56 50.42 -9.99
CA ILE A 64 -26.11 49.99 -11.33
C ILE A 64 -27.33 49.59 -12.18
N ALA A 65 -28.24 48.78 -11.64
CA ALA A 65 -29.44 48.30 -12.32
C ALA A 65 -30.40 49.46 -12.69
N SER A 66 -30.54 50.47 -11.83
CA SER A 66 -31.33 51.68 -12.13
C SER A 66 -30.79 52.46 -13.33
N LYS A 67 -29.47 52.56 -13.50
CA LYS A 67 -28.85 53.16 -14.70
C LYS A 67 -29.10 52.33 -15.95
N TRP A 68 -29.08 51.01 -15.84
CA TRP A 68 -29.33 50.09 -16.96
C TRP A 68 -30.78 50.14 -17.47
N ASN A 69 -31.74 50.40 -16.56
CA ASN A 69 -33.15 50.62 -16.91
C ASN A 69 -33.41 51.98 -17.57
N SER A 70 -32.42 52.89 -17.58
CA SER A 70 -32.47 54.14 -18.35
C SER A 70 -31.60 54.01 -19.59
N ASP A 71 -32.24 54.07 -20.76
CA ASP A 71 -31.70 53.81 -22.11
C ASP A 71 -30.31 54.45 -22.35
N SER A 72 -29.25 53.68 -22.09
CA SER A 72 -27.84 54.11 -22.14
C SER A 72 -27.06 53.17 -23.08
N GLY A 73 -26.95 53.59 -24.34
CA GLY A 73 -26.59 52.76 -25.50
C GLY A 73 -25.18 52.17 -25.58
N ASP A 74 -24.42 52.13 -24.49
CA ASP A 74 -23.06 51.54 -24.42
C ASP A 74 -23.01 50.23 -23.60
N ALA A 75 -24.11 49.82 -22.97
CA ALA A 75 -24.14 48.73 -22.00
C ALA A 75 -24.31 47.35 -22.69
N ARG A 76 -23.37 46.41 -22.47
CA ARG A 76 -23.36 45.09 -23.15
C ARG A 76 -23.94 43.96 -22.28
N PRO A 77 -24.68 42.98 -22.84
CA PRO A 77 -25.21 41.83 -22.10
C PRO A 77 -24.16 41.04 -21.30
N ALA A 78 -22.96 40.85 -21.85
CA ALA A 78 -21.87 40.15 -21.15
C ALA A 78 -21.36 40.91 -19.90
N ASP A 79 -21.43 42.26 -19.90
CA ASP A 79 -21.05 43.05 -18.73
C ASP A 79 -22.16 42.98 -17.65
N PHE A 80 -23.44 42.93 -18.06
CA PHE A 80 -24.56 42.68 -17.14
C PHE A 80 -24.47 41.30 -16.47
N ILE A 81 -24.10 40.25 -17.20
CA ILE A 81 -23.93 38.90 -16.65
C ILE A 81 -22.89 38.88 -15.51
N LYS A 82 -21.78 39.61 -15.65
CA LYS A 82 -20.76 39.77 -14.58
C LYS A 82 -21.30 40.48 -13.35
N ILE A 83 -22.05 41.56 -13.55
CA ILE A 83 -22.67 42.35 -12.47
C ILE A 83 -23.69 41.51 -11.71
N GLN A 84 -24.56 40.80 -12.44
CA GLN A 84 -25.57 39.90 -11.86
C GLN A 84 -24.92 38.75 -11.09
N TYR A 85 -23.87 38.12 -11.66
CA TYR A 85 -23.13 37.06 -10.99
C TYR A 85 -22.45 37.53 -9.70
N ALA A 86 -21.74 38.66 -9.76
CA ALA A 86 -21.10 39.27 -8.60
C ALA A 86 -22.12 39.61 -7.51
N TYR A 87 -23.29 40.11 -7.88
CA TYR A 87 -24.40 40.36 -6.95
C TYR A 87 -24.95 39.07 -6.32
N GLU A 88 -25.25 38.03 -7.11
CA GLU A 88 -25.78 36.76 -6.59
C GLU A 88 -24.78 36.06 -5.64
N LEU A 89 -23.50 36.00 -6.03
CA LEU A 89 -22.43 35.41 -5.22
C LEU A 89 -22.21 36.16 -3.91
N LEU A 90 -22.15 37.50 -3.95
CA LEU A 90 -21.89 38.33 -2.78
C LEU A 90 -23.13 38.56 -1.89
N THR A 91 -24.35 38.27 -2.38
CA THR A 91 -25.58 38.38 -1.59
C THR A 91 -25.87 37.11 -0.77
N ASN A 92 -25.51 35.93 -1.28
CA ASN A 92 -25.65 34.68 -0.55
C ASN A 92 -24.62 34.60 0.60
N PRO A 93 -25.03 34.43 1.87
CA PRO A 93 -24.10 34.46 3.01
C PRO A 93 -23.12 33.27 3.04
N VAL A 94 -23.44 32.15 2.39
CA VAL A 94 -22.55 30.98 2.30
C VAL A 94 -21.49 31.22 1.22
N TRP A 95 -21.92 31.57 0.00
CA TRP A 95 -21.02 31.84 -1.13
C TRP A 95 -20.09 33.02 -0.83
N LYS A 96 -20.60 34.14 -0.30
CA LYS A 96 -19.79 35.28 0.13
C LYS A 96 -18.74 34.89 1.16
N ARG A 97 -19.09 34.07 2.16
CA ARG A 97 -18.16 33.63 3.20
C ARG A 97 -17.04 32.75 2.63
N ASP A 98 -17.38 31.82 1.73
CA ASP A 98 -16.40 30.92 1.14
C ASP A 98 -15.49 31.64 0.12
N TYR A 99 -16.03 32.62 -0.62
CA TYR A 99 -15.26 33.54 -1.45
C TYR A 99 -14.32 34.43 -0.62
N ASP A 100 -14.83 35.08 0.43
CA ASP A 100 -14.08 36.01 1.27
C ASP A 100 -12.93 35.32 2.04
N LEU A 101 -13.17 34.12 2.58
CA LEU A 101 -12.21 33.39 3.40
C LEU A 101 -11.22 32.56 2.58
N TYR A 102 -11.68 31.96 1.47
CA TYR A 102 -10.94 30.91 0.76
C TYR A 102 -10.70 31.21 -0.72
N GLY A 103 -11.36 32.24 -1.28
CA GLY A 103 -11.30 32.58 -2.71
C GLY A 103 -11.94 31.52 -3.60
N ILE A 104 -12.97 30.83 -3.10
CA ILE A 104 -13.68 29.77 -3.83
C ILE A 104 -14.71 30.42 -4.75
N ASP A 105 -14.69 30.03 -6.03
CA ASP A 105 -15.51 30.60 -7.08
C ASP A 105 -15.80 29.51 -8.13
N GLU A 106 -16.79 28.66 -7.85
CA GLU A 106 -17.03 27.42 -8.61
C GLU A 106 -17.65 27.68 -10.00
N SER A 107 -18.48 28.70 -10.13
CA SER A 107 -19.35 28.89 -11.30
C SER A 107 -18.74 29.74 -12.42
N LEU A 108 -17.51 30.25 -12.28
CA LEU A 108 -16.83 31.07 -13.31
C LEU A 108 -16.93 30.49 -14.73
N HIS A 109 -16.73 29.18 -14.87
CA HIS A 109 -16.79 28.50 -16.17
C HIS A 109 -18.20 28.50 -16.80
N ILE A 110 -19.25 28.49 -15.97
CA ILE A 110 -20.65 28.63 -16.42
C ILE A 110 -20.88 30.06 -16.89
N ILE A 111 -20.39 31.04 -16.13
CA ILE A 111 -20.52 32.46 -16.43
C ILE A 111 -19.77 32.84 -17.72
N GLU A 112 -18.54 32.34 -17.93
CA GLU A 112 -17.79 32.54 -19.18
C GLU A 112 -18.52 31.97 -20.40
N GLU A 113 -19.28 30.88 -20.26
CA GLU A 113 -20.05 30.32 -21.36
C GLU A 113 -21.36 31.10 -21.61
N LEU A 114 -22.04 31.52 -20.54
CA LEU A 114 -23.19 32.42 -20.63
C LEU A 114 -22.80 33.77 -21.27
N GLU A 115 -21.63 34.33 -20.93
CA GLU A 115 -21.10 35.53 -21.57
C GLU A 115 -20.94 35.39 -23.08
N LYS A 116 -20.45 34.23 -23.57
CA LYS A 116 -20.35 33.94 -25.00
C LYS A 116 -21.71 33.74 -25.65
N GLN A 117 -22.59 32.97 -25.00
CA GLN A 117 -23.92 32.65 -25.50
C GLN A 117 -24.78 33.92 -25.68
N TYR A 118 -24.77 34.80 -24.68
CA TYR A 118 -25.59 36.01 -24.66
C TYR A 118 -24.87 37.24 -25.23
N ALA A 119 -23.66 37.11 -25.78
CA ALA A 119 -22.87 38.23 -26.33
C ALA A 119 -23.57 39.06 -27.41
N VAL A 120 -24.61 38.51 -28.05
CA VAL A 120 -25.35 39.11 -29.18
C VAL A 120 -26.89 39.04 -28.97
N GLU A 121 -27.36 38.65 -27.78
CA GLU A 121 -28.81 38.49 -27.50
C GLU A 121 -29.39 39.68 -26.70
N ASP A 122 -30.69 39.90 -26.84
CA ASP A 122 -31.43 40.87 -26.02
C ASP A 122 -31.48 40.47 -24.55
N PHE A 123 -31.26 41.44 -23.65
CA PHE A 123 -31.30 41.28 -22.19
C PHE A 123 -32.53 40.52 -21.67
N ALA A 124 -33.69 40.68 -22.31
CA ALA A 124 -34.95 40.04 -21.92
C ALA A 124 -34.96 38.49 -22.04
N LYS A 125 -33.94 37.89 -22.68
CA LYS A 125 -33.79 36.43 -22.80
C LYS A 125 -32.92 35.80 -21.71
N ILE A 126 -32.22 36.61 -20.92
CA ILE A 126 -31.38 36.14 -19.81
C ILE A 126 -32.31 35.64 -18.70
N LYS A 127 -32.18 34.37 -18.33
CA LYS A 127 -32.91 33.81 -17.19
C LYS A 127 -32.20 34.19 -15.90
N ILE A 128 -32.96 34.73 -14.94
CA ILE A 128 -32.49 35.14 -13.61
C ILE A 128 -33.29 34.32 -12.58
N PRO A 129 -32.67 33.78 -11.51
CA PRO A 129 -31.25 33.87 -11.16
C PRO A 129 -30.33 33.11 -12.12
N LEU A 130 -29.05 33.53 -12.19
CA LEU A 130 -28.00 32.84 -12.93
C LEU A 130 -27.53 31.58 -12.20
N LEU A 131 -27.54 31.62 -10.86
CA LEU A 131 -27.17 30.53 -9.97
C LEU A 131 -28.39 29.93 -9.29
N GLU A 132 -28.47 28.60 -9.29
CA GLU A 132 -29.43 27.87 -8.46
C GLU A 132 -28.86 27.72 -7.04
N ALA A 133 -29.61 28.18 -6.04
CA ALA A 133 -29.20 28.11 -4.63
C ALA A 133 -29.34 26.68 -4.10
N VAL A 134 -28.28 25.89 -4.21
CA VAL A 134 -28.20 24.54 -3.62
C VAL A 134 -27.92 24.67 -2.11
N SER A 135 -28.79 24.09 -1.29
CA SER A 135 -28.57 23.92 0.16
C SER A 135 -28.28 22.45 0.47
N TYR A 136 -27.04 22.16 0.85
CA TYR A 136 -26.60 20.82 1.23
C TYR A 136 -26.46 20.68 2.74
N ASP A 137 -27.17 19.72 3.34
CA ASP A 137 -27.12 19.41 4.78
C ASP A 137 -26.79 17.92 5.00
N PRO A 138 -25.60 17.58 5.55
CA PRO A 138 -25.20 16.20 5.78
C PRO A 138 -25.87 15.54 6.99
N GLU A 139 -26.47 16.28 7.94
CA GLU A 139 -27.13 15.68 9.11
C GLU A 139 -28.42 14.96 8.70
N HIS A 140 -29.19 15.56 7.78
CA HIS A 140 -30.33 14.92 7.13
C HIS A 140 -29.95 13.67 6.32
N GLU A 141 -28.68 13.58 5.89
CA GLU A 141 -28.14 12.46 5.12
C GLU A 141 -27.47 11.37 5.98
N GLY A 142 -27.45 11.52 7.31
CA GLY A 142 -26.92 10.55 8.26
C GLY A 142 -25.39 10.54 8.39
N PHE A 143 -24.69 11.57 7.89
CA PHE A 143 -23.23 11.62 7.91
C PHE A 143 -22.66 12.20 9.21
N ILE A 144 -21.45 11.76 9.56
CA ILE A 144 -20.72 12.27 10.72
C ILE A 144 -20.06 13.62 10.36
N ALA A 145 -20.77 14.72 10.57
CA ALA A 145 -20.16 16.04 10.65
C ALA A 145 -19.30 16.14 11.92
N ILE A 146 -18.13 16.79 11.83
CA ILE A 146 -17.26 17.06 12.99
C ILE A 146 -16.85 18.53 13.07
N THR A 147 -16.84 19.07 14.28
CA THR A 147 -16.37 20.43 14.56
C THR A 147 -14.96 20.43 15.14
N SER A 148 -14.34 21.60 15.21
CA SER A 148 -13.08 21.84 15.94
C SER A 148 -13.13 21.49 17.42
N GLN A 149 -14.32 21.43 18.04
CA GLN A 149 -14.48 21.02 19.43
C GLN A 149 -14.44 19.49 19.56
N ASP A 150 -15.06 18.78 18.62
CA ASP A 150 -15.12 17.31 18.60
C ASP A 150 -13.83 16.66 18.08
N PHE A 151 -13.06 17.39 17.27
CA PHE A 151 -11.88 16.84 16.60
C PHE A 151 -10.91 16.19 17.59
N ALA A 152 -10.57 16.88 18.69
CA ALA A 152 -9.59 16.36 19.66
C ALA A 152 -10.09 15.13 20.47
N SER A 153 -11.40 14.94 20.63
CA SER A 153 -11.97 13.79 21.35
C SER A 153 -12.15 12.58 20.43
N LYS A 154 -12.63 12.80 19.19
CA LYS A 154 -12.80 11.74 18.19
C LYS A 154 -11.45 11.23 17.66
N PHE A 155 -10.44 12.10 17.53
CA PHE A 155 -9.14 11.77 16.93
C PHE A 155 -8.14 11.07 17.88
N GLN A 156 -8.62 10.39 18.93
CA GLN A 156 -7.77 9.69 19.89
C GLN A 156 -7.36 8.28 19.43
N ASP A 157 -8.21 7.62 18.65
CA ASP A 157 -7.98 6.30 18.08
C ASP A 157 -6.73 6.25 17.18
N SER A 158 -6.06 5.10 17.12
CA SER A 158 -4.96 4.84 16.17
C SER A 158 -5.45 4.46 14.76
N LYS A 159 -6.78 4.39 14.56
CA LYS A 159 -7.43 4.07 13.29
C LYS A 159 -7.16 5.14 12.23
N PRO A 160 -7.06 4.75 10.96
CA PRO A 160 -6.97 5.71 9.85
C PRO A 160 -8.28 6.50 9.71
N TRP A 161 -8.17 7.73 9.21
CA TRP A 161 -9.31 8.63 8.97
C TRP A 161 -9.36 9.09 7.52
N LEU A 162 -10.58 9.16 6.96
CA LEU A 162 -10.88 9.85 5.70
C LEU A 162 -11.82 11.03 5.99
N ILE A 163 -11.44 12.25 5.60
CA ILE A 163 -12.19 13.46 5.92
C ILE A 163 -12.49 14.23 4.62
N GLN A 164 -13.76 14.58 4.42
CA GLN A 164 -14.22 15.47 3.36
C GLN A 164 -14.35 16.90 3.90
N LEU A 165 -13.66 17.85 3.28
CA LEU A 165 -13.91 19.28 3.45
C LEU A 165 -14.94 19.71 2.40
N TYR A 166 -16.08 20.25 2.82
CA TYR A 166 -17.21 20.59 1.95
C TYR A 166 -17.83 21.94 2.33
N SER A 167 -18.58 22.55 1.41
CA SER A 167 -19.45 23.70 1.70
C SER A 167 -20.91 23.31 1.47
N SER A 168 -21.80 23.81 2.33
CA SER A 168 -23.25 23.63 2.17
C SER A 168 -23.84 24.39 0.98
N GLY A 169 -23.10 25.36 0.41
CA GLY A 169 -23.49 26.11 -0.80
C GLY A 169 -22.80 25.63 -2.08
N SER A 170 -21.90 24.64 -2.00
CA SER A 170 -21.14 24.12 -3.15
C SER A 170 -21.96 23.09 -3.92
N ASN A 171 -22.23 23.36 -5.19
CA ASN A 171 -22.95 22.42 -6.07
C ASN A 171 -22.11 21.16 -6.31
N SER A 172 -20.79 21.30 -6.46
CA SER A 172 -19.86 20.17 -6.57
C SER A 172 -19.83 19.31 -5.31
N SER A 173 -19.95 19.91 -4.12
CA SER A 173 -20.09 19.18 -2.85
C SER A 173 -21.39 18.39 -2.77
N ALA A 174 -22.52 19.00 -3.18
CA ALA A 174 -23.81 18.34 -3.20
C ALA A 174 -23.86 17.15 -4.18
N GLN A 175 -23.34 17.32 -5.41
CA GLN A 175 -23.28 16.25 -6.41
C GLN A 175 -22.43 15.05 -5.97
N PHE A 176 -21.38 15.29 -5.17
CA PHE A 176 -20.51 14.24 -4.65
C PHE A 176 -21.12 13.45 -3.48
N SER A 177 -22.22 13.89 -2.85
CA SER A 177 -22.75 13.25 -1.64
C SER A 177 -23.11 11.77 -1.83
N MET A 178 -23.68 11.41 -2.99
CA MET A 178 -23.99 10.02 -3.34
C MET A 178 -22.72 9.16 -3.48
N ALA A 179 -21.66 9.71 -4.08
CA ALA A 179 -20.38 9.04 -4.20
C ALA A 179 -19.71 8.88 -2.83
N TRP A 180 -19.82 9.90 -1.96
CA TRP A 180 -19.33 9.87 -0.57
C TRP A 180 -20.05 8.82 0.28
N ARG A 181 -21.39 8.70 0.20
CA ARG A 181 -22.13 7.63 0.89
C ARG A 181 -21.56 6.26 0.57
N ARG A 182 -21.38 5.98 -0.72
CA ARG A 182 -20.80 4.72 -1.20
C ARG A 182 -19.34 4.53 -0.76
N ILE A 183 -18.54 5.60 -0.66
CA ILE A 183 -17.16 5.54 -0.11
C ILE A 183 -17.19 5.15 1.37
N VAL A 184 -18.10 5.75 2.15
CA VAL A 184 -18.30 5.45 3.58
C VAL A 184 -18.69 3.98 3.78
N ASP A 185 -19.70 3.49 3.06
CA ASP A 185 -20.17 2.10 3.14
C ASP A 185 -19.04 1.10 2.80
N LEU A 186 -18.22 1.40 1.80
CA LEU A 186 -17.08 0.57 1.39
C LEU A 186 -15.90 0.58 2.37
N LEU A 187 -15.84 1.59 3.26
CA LEU A 187 -14.81 1.74 4.28
C LEU A 187 -15.28 1.29 5.68
N ASP A 188 -16.49 0.75 5.81
CA ASP A 188 -17.07 0.45 7.12
C ASP A 188 -16.19 -0.48 7.99
N GLY A 189 -15.87 0.05 9.16
CA GLY A 189 -14.93 -0.49 10.13
C GLY A 189 -13.48 -0.72 9.63
N VAL A 190 -13.12 -0.31 8.41
CA VAL A 190 -11.73 -0.28 7.91
C VAL A 190 -11.09 1.04 8.30
N ALA A 191 -11.84 2.13 8.18
CA ALA A 191 -11.42 3.47 8.58
C ALA A 191 -12.56 4.26 9.21
N ASN A 192 -12.20 5.23 10.03
CA ASN A 192 -13.12 6.26 10.49
C ASN A 192 -13.32 7.29 9.35
N HIS A 193 -14.49 7.89 9.28
CA HIS A 193 -14.84 8.86 8.24
C HIS A 193 -15.52 10.09 8.87
N ALA A 194 -15.37 11.26 8.25
CA ALA A 194 -16.02 12.48 8.71
C ALA A 194 -16.16 13.55 7.61
N MET A 195 -17.06 14.50 7.85
CA MET A 195 -17.25 15.70 7.04
C MET A 195 -16.97 16.95 7.87
N VAL A 196 -16.37 17.98 7.27
CA VAL A 196 -16.09 19.28 7.90
C VAL A 196 -16.62 20.38 6.99
N GLU A 197 -17.51 21.20 7.52
CA GLU A 197 -18.07 22.35 6.80
C GLU A 197 -17.09 23.53 6.82
N LEU A 198 -17.05 24.31 5.74
CA LEU A 198 -16.09 25.41 5.58
C LEU A 198 -16.23 26.56 6.59
N GLY A 199 -17.37 26.68 7.28
CA GLY A 199 -17.61 27.62 8.37
C GLY A 199 -16.84 27.30 9.66
N ASP A 200 -16.36 26.07 9.89
CA ASP A 200 -15.38 25.82 10.96
C ASP A 200 -13.97 26.21 10.48
N VAL A 201 -13.75 27.52 10.43
CA VAL A 201 -12.49 28.13 9.99
C VAL A 201 -11.29 27.57 10.75
N ARG A 202 -11.44 27.15 12.02
CA ARG A 202 -10.33 26.61 12.83
C ARG A 202 -9.90 25.24 12.32
N LEU A 203 -10.83 24.32 12.14
CA LEU A 203 -10.53 22.97 11.67
C LEU A 203 -10.14 22.97 10.19
N VAL A 204 -10.80 23.78 9.36
CA VAL A 204 -10.45 23.97 7.95
C VAL A 204 -9.03 24.51 7.81
N THR A 205 -8.64 25.52 8.59
CA THR A 205 -7.27 26.07 8.58
C THR A 205 -6.22 25.07 9.09
N TYR A 206 -6.62 24.01 9.79
CA TYR A 206 -5.71 22.92 10.18
C TYR A 206 -5.55 21.87 9.06
N LEU A 207 -6.63 21.52 8.36
CA LEU A 207 -6.66 20.43 7.38
C LEU A 207 -6.33 20.86 5.93
N ALA A 208 -6.79 22.04 5.51
CA ALA A 208 -6.66 22.52 4.13
C ALA A 208 -5.21 22.89 3.77
N GLU A 209 -4.92 23.08 2.48
CA GLU A 209 -3.62 23.57 2.04
C GLU A 209 -3.42 25.05 2.35
N LYS A 210 -2.16 25.49 2.42
CA LYS A 210 -1.79 26.88 2.65
C LYS A 210 -0.85 27.37 1.56
N LYS A 211 -1.16 28.54 1.01
CA LYS A 211 -0.26 29.33 0.16
C LYS A 211 0.97 29.73 0.99
N THR A 212 2.05 30.11 0.31
CA THR A 212 3.25 30.73 0.93
C THR A 212 2.93 32.02 1.70
N THR A 213 1.81 32.68 1.37
CA THR A 213 1.28 33.84 2.10
C THR A 213 0.67 33.48 3.46
N GLY A 214 0.35 32.21 3.70
CA GLY A 214 -0.36 31.69 4.89
C GLY A 214 -1.87 31.52 4.70
N GLN A 215 -2.43 32.05 3.60
CA GLN A 215 -3.86 31.88 3.24
C GLN A 215 -4.19 30.44 2.89
N VAL A 216 -5.40 30.00 3.24
CA VAL A 216 -5.94 28.69 2.85
C VAL A 216 -6.18 28.62 1.34
N LEU A 217 -6.05 27.41 0.75
CA LEU A 217 -6.26 27.15 -0.67
C LEU A 217 -6.89 25.77 -0.91
N PHE A 218 -7.83 25.71 -1.85
CA PHE A 218 -8.41 24.48 -2.39
C PHE A 218 -8.10 24.37 -3.89
N ARG A 219 -6.95 23.76 -4.23
CA ARG A 219 -6.44 23.73 -5.63
C ARG A 219 -7.38 23.12 -6.64
N ASN A 220 -8.05 22.06 -6.23
CA ASN A 220 -8.90 21.22 -7.07
C ASN A 220 -10.40 21.52 -6.84
N GLY A 221 -10.71 22.68 -6.25
CA GLY A 221 -12.07 23.04 -5.83
C GLY A 221 -12.57 22.26 -4.62
N LEU A 222 -13.88 22.19 -4.49
CA LEU A 222 -14.59 21.40 -3.48
C LEU A 222 -15.35 20.23 -4.13
N PRO A 223 -15.63 19.16 -3.36
CA PRO A 223 -15.13 18.88 -2.02
C PRO A 223 -13.67 18.43 -2.03
N SER A 224 -12.91 18.81 -0.99
CA SER A 224 -11.50 18.44 -0.87
C SER A 224 -11.33 17.29 0.12
N ILE A 225 -10.68 16.20 -0.31
CA ILE A 225 -10.55 14.98 0.47
C ILE A 225 -9.14 14.87 1.06
N VAL A 226 -9.07 14.67 2.37
CA VAL A 226 -7.83 14.48 3.12
C VAL A 226 -7.89 13.21 3.96
N ALA A 227 -6.74 12.59 4.22
CA ALA A 227 -6.66 11.35 4.98
C ALA A 227 -5.52 11.38 5.98
N PHE A 228 -5.73 10.74 7.11
CA PHE A 228 -4.69 10.44 8.08
C PHE A 228 -4.41 8.92 8.06
N PRO A 229 -3.16 8.50 7.78
CA PRO A 229 -2.80 7.08 7.81
C PRO A 229 -2.82 6.54 9.25
N PRO A 230 -2.79 5.19 9.43
CA PRO A 230 -2.75 4.59 10.76
C PRO A 230 -1.60 5.18 11.61
N GLN A 231 -1.86 5.41 12.89
CA GLN A 231 -0.90 5.99 13.86
C GLN A 231 -0.52 7.47 13.62
N CYS A 232 -0.98 8.13 12.55
CA CYS A 232 -0.73 9.56 12.32
C CYS A 232 -1.65 10.45 13.17
N LYS A 233 -1.06 11.34 13.97
CA LYS A 233 -1.80 12.25 14.88
C LYS A 233 -1.63 13.76 14.60
N THR A 234 -0.77 14.15 13.66
CA THR A 234 -0.52 15.56 13.32
C THR A 234 -0.75 15.83 11.83
N ALA A 235 -1.00 17.09 11.47
CA ALA A 235 -1.15 17.52 10.07
C ALA A 235 0.12 17.29 9.21
N ASP A 236 1.28 17.00 9.81
CA ASP A 236 2.54 16.75 9.10
C ASP A 236 2.50 15.45 8.27
N CYS A 237 1.71 14.46 8.71
CA CYS A 237 1.52 13.18 8.04
C CYS A 237 0.15 13.05 7.35
N LEU A 238 -0.61 14.15 7.23
CA LEU A 238 -1.86 14.20 6.47
C LEU A 238 -1.57 14.09 4.97
N ILE A 239 -2.28 13.18 4.31
CA ILE A 239 -2.19 12.89 2.88
C ILE A 239 -3.41 13.48 2.18
N ARG A 240 -3.22 14.21 1.09
CA ARG A 240 -4.30 14.82 0.31
C ARG A 240 -4.60 14.00 -0.94
N PHE A 241 -5.86 13.95 -1.34
CA PHE A 241 -6.29 13.34 -2.58
C PHE A 241 -6.20 14.37 -3.72
N GLU A 242 -5.39 14.08 -4.73
CA GLU A 242 -5.18 14.92 -5.92
C GLU A 242 -5.86 14.34 -7.19
N GLY A 243 -6.71 13.32 -7.04
CA GLY A 243 -7.35 12.61 -8.15
C GLY A 243 -8.77 13.09 -8.47
N GLU A 244 -9.41 12.41 -9.43
CA GLU A 244 -10.81 12.62 -9.78
C GLU A 244 -11.75 12.19 -8.65
N LEU A 245 -12.78 12.99 -8.38
CA LEU A 245 -13.76 12.76 -7.31
C LEU A 245 -14.78 11.67 -7.70
N SER A 246 -14.34 10.41 -7.70
CA SER A 246 -15.18 9.23 -7.89
C SER A 246 -14.97 8.19 -6.80
N THR A 247 -15.98 7.36 -6.53
CA THR A 247 -15.91 6.31 -5.50
C THR A 247 -14.72 5.36 -5.71
N ASP A 248 -14.47 4.93 -6.94
CA ASP A 248 -13.36 4.03 -7.28
C ASP A 248 -11.99 4.69 -7.10
N ALA A 249 -11.82 5.95 -7.53
CA ALA A 249 -10.55 6.66 -7.43
C ALA A 249 -10.18 6.95 -5.96
N VAL A 250 -11.15 7.42 -5.15
CA VAL A 250 -10.95 7.71 -3.72
C VAL A 250 -10.68 6.42 -2.93
N THR A 251 -11.46 5.36 -3.13
CA THR A 251 -11.28 4.10 -2.40
C THR A 251 -10.00 3.36 -2.78
N ASP A 252 -9.60 3.34 -4.06
CA ASP A 252 -8.31 2.75 -4.46
C ASP A 252 -7.13 3.58 -3.94
N TRP A 253 -7.19 4.91 -4.02
CA TRP A 253 -6.15 5.78 -3.43
C TRP A 253 -6.02 5.54 -1.93
N PHE A 254 -7.12 5.52 -1.20
CA PHE A 254 -7.10 5.32 0.26
C PHE A 254 -6.52 3.94 0.62
N ALA A 255 -7.03 2.87 -0.01
CA ALA A 255 -6.54 1.52 0.24
C ALA A 255 -5.05 1.33 -0.14
N THR A 256 -4.57 1.94 -1.23
CA THR A 256 -3.20 1.73 -1.73
C THR A 256 -2.16 2.71 -1.18
N THR A 257 -2.55 3.95 -0.92
CA THR A 257 -1.64 5.06 -0.56
C THR A 257 -1.67 5.37 0.92
N VAL A 258 -2.84 5.29 1.56
CA VAL A 258 -3.03 5.64 2.98
C VAL A 258 -2.88 4.40 3.87
N LEU A 259 -3.45 3.26 3.46
CA LEU A 259 -3.44 2.01 4.23
C LEU A 259 -2.34 1.00 3.81
N GLU A 260 -1.69 1.26 2.67
CA GLU A 260 -0.72 0.37 2.02
C GLU A 260 -1.20 -1.11 1.96
N LEU A 261 -2.46 -1.31 1.53
CA LEU A 261 -3.05 -2.63 1.32
C LEU A 261 -2.62 -3.25 -0.02
N PRO A 262 -2.57 -4.59 -0.13
CA PRO A 262 -2.30 -5.26 -1.39
C PRO A 262 -3.45 -5.04 -2.39
N ARG A 263 -3.11 -5.07 -3.68
CA ARG A 263 -4.12 -5.10 -4.76
C ARG A 263 -4.53 -6.55 -5.02
N VAL A 264 -5.84 -6.81 -4.92
CA VAL A 264 -6.46 -8.07 -5.34
C VAL A 264 -6.93 -7.89 -6.78
N PHE A 265 -6.52 -8.79 -7.68
CA PHE A 265 -6.74 -8.66 -9.12
C PHE A 265 -7.94 -9.49 -9.60
N TYR A 266 -8.45 -9.13 -10.78
CA TYR A 266 -9.47 -9.89 -11.50
C TYR A 266 -8.83 -10.88 -12.49
N HIS A 267 -9.45 -12.04 -12.59
CA HIS A 267 -9.12 -13.08 -13.55
C HIS A 267 -10.34 -13.54 -14.36
N THR A 268 -10.05 -14.11 -15.53
CA THR A 268 -10.95 -14.78 -16.48
C THR A 268 -10.70 -16.28 -16.43
N LYS A 269 -11.51 -17.09 -17.13
CA LYS A 269 -11.33 -18.54 -17.22
C LYS A 269 -9.93 -18.95 -17.71
N GLU A 270 -9.35 -18.22 -18.66
CA GLU A 270 -8.01 -18.49 -19.22
C GLU A 270 -6.88 -18.04 -18.29
N THR A 271 -7.12 -17.03 -17.45
CA THR A 271 -6.05 -16.39 -16.67
C THR A 271 -5.99 -16.86 -15.22
N LEU A 272 -7.09 -17.37 -14.66
CA LEU A 272 -7.16 -17.87 -13.28
C LEU A 272 -6.11 -18.95 -12.99
N VAL A 273 -5.99 -19.97 -13.86
CA VAL A 273 -5.03 -21.06 -13.68
C VAL A 273 -3.57 -20.56 -13.76
N PRO A 274 -3.08 -19.98 -14.89
CA PRO A 274 -1.67 -19.64 -15.05
C PRO A 274 -1.21 -18.40 -14.27
N LYS A 275 -2.10 -17.46 -13.93
CA LYS A 275 -1.72 -16.22 -13.21
C LYS A 275 -1.93 -16.31 -11.70
N PHE A 276 -2.82 -17.17 -11.21
CA PHE A 276 -3.13 -17.29 -9.78
C PHE A 276 -2.94 -18.72 -9.26
N LEU A 277 -3.73 -19.71 -9.69
CA LEU A 277 -3.72 -21.05 -9.06
C LEU A 277 -2.34 -21.73 -9.11
N ALA A 278 -1.60 -21.56 -10.21
CA ALA A 278 -0.25 -22.06 -10.40
C ALA A 278 0.85 -21.26 -9.65
N LYS A 279 0.53 -20.08 -9.11
CA LYS A 279 1.48 -19.21 -8.40
C LYS A 279 1.25 -19.17 -6.89
N VAL A 280 0.03 -19.41 -6.42
CA VAL A 280 -0.26 -19.46 -4.98
C VAL A 280 0.52 -20.63 -4.36
N PRO A 281 1.32 -20.38 -3.30
CA PRO A 281 2.06 -21.42 -2.59
C PRO A 281 1.18 -22.61 -2.17
N PRO A 282 1.69 -23.86 -2.26
CA PRO A 282 0.90 -25.09 -2.05
C PRO A 282 0.43 -25.32 -0.60
N ASN A 283 0.86 -24.46 0.31
CA ASN A 283 0.55 -24.42 1.74
C ASN A 283 -0.52 -23.37 2.11
N LYS A 284 -0.99 -22.56 1.15
CA LYS A 284 -2.03 -21.53 1.38
C LYS A 284 -3.36 -21.94 0.77
N VAL A 285 -4.43 -21.61 1.49
CA VAL A 285 -5.81 -21.74 1.02
C VAL A 285 -6.04 -20.76 -0.14
N ARG A 286 -6.70 -21.21 -1.21
CA ARG A 286 -7.02 -20.37 -2.37
C ARG A 286 -8.47 -19.90 -2.25
N VAL A 287 -8.67 -18.58 -2.17
CA VAL A 287 -9.99 -17.95 -2.06
C VAL A 287 -10.28 -17.17 -3.34
N ILE A 288 -11.39 -17.51 -4.00
CA ILE A 288 -11.78 -16.95 -5.30
C ILE A 288 -13.15 -16.29 -5.13
N LEU A 289 -13.22 -14.98 -5.38
CA LEU A 289 -14.41 -14.16 -5.23
C LEU A 289 -15.02 -13.88 -6.62
N PHE A 290 -16.21 -14.40 -6.86
CA PHE A 290 -16.94 -14.21 -8.12
C PHE A 290 -17.80 -12.95 -8.02
N SER A 291 -17.67 -12.07 -9.01
CA SER A 291 -18.43 -10.82 -9.12
C SER A 291 -18.91 -10.61 -10.56
N GLN A 292 -20.13 -10.09 -10.71
CA GLN A 292 -20.69 -9.73 -12.03
C GLN A 292 -20.25 -8.32 -12.49
N THR A 293 -19.98 -7.41 -11.55
CA THR A 293 -19.81 -5.97 -11.85
C THR A 293 -18.40 -5.59 -12.32
N GLY A 294 -17.39 -6.40 -11.99
CA GLY A 294 -15.99 -6.08 -12.28
C GLY A 294 -15.41 -4.92 -11.46
N GLU A 295 -16.12 -4.45 -10.43
CA GLU A 295 -15.68 -3.39 -9.53
C GLU A 295 -14.41 -3.78 -8.76
N ARG A 296 -13.52 -2.83 -8.48
CA ARG A 296 -12.28 -3.15 -7.76
C ARG A 296 -12.57 -3.71 -6.37
N ALA A 297 -11.73 -4.67 -5.94
CA ALA A 297 -11.74 -5.24 -4.61
C ALA A 297 -11.88 -4.15 -3.53
N THR A 298 -12.89 -4.30 -2.66
CA THR A 298 -13.23 -3.30 -1.64
C THR A 298 -12.10 -3.17 -0.60
N PRO A 299 -11.97 -2.02 0.09
CA PRO A 299 -11.02 -1.85 1.18
C PRO A 299 -11.06 -2.99 2.21
N SER A 300 -12.25 -3.45 2.59
CA SER A 300 -12.47 -4.59 3.51
C SER A 300 -11.86 -5.91 3.00
N VAL A 301 -12.02 -6.22 1.71
CA VAL A 301 -11.44 -7.44 1.11
C VAL A 301 -9.91 -7.33 0.98
N ARG A 302 -9.38 -6.14 0.67
CA ARG A 302 -7.93 -5.91 0.65
C ARG A 302 -7.29 -5.95 2.05
N GLN A 303 -8.03 -5.52 3.07
CA GLN A 303 -7.63 -5.63 4.47
C GLN A 303 -7.56 -7.12 4.87
N ALA A 304 -8.60 -7.90 4.56
CA ALA A 304 -8.57 -9.35 4.77
C ALA A 304 -7.42 -10.05 4.00
N ALA A 305 -7.13 -9.63 2.76
CA ALA A 305 -6.00 -10.17 1.99
C ALA A 305 -4.62 -9.87 2.62
N LYS A 306 -4.51 -8.82 3.44
CA LYS A 306 -3.31 -8.50 4.25
C LYS A 306 -3.28 -9.31 5.54
N ASP A 307 -4.39 -9.34 6.28
CA ASP A 307 -4.47 -9.98 7.59
C ASP A 307 -4.34 -11.51 7.50
N TYR A 308 -4.91 -12.12 6.45
CA TYR A 308 -4.82 -13.56 6.17
C TYR A 308 -3.67 -13.94 5.22
N TRP A 309 -2.75 -13.02 4.88
CA TRP A 309 -1.70 -13.25 3.86
C TRP A 309 -0.87 -14.54 4.06
N ASN A 310 -0.65 -14.94 5.31
CA ASN A 310 0.12 -16.14 5.65
C ASN A 310 -0.68 -17.45 5.44
N PHE A 311 -2.01 -17.38 5.50
CA PHE A 311 -2.90 -18.54 5.50
C PHE A 311 -3.64 -18.72 4.16
N ALA A 312 -4.04 -17.62 3.54
CA ALA A 312 -4.87 -17.61 2.34
C ALA A 312 -4.36 -16.61 1.31
N SER A 313 -4.63 -16.89 0.03
CA SER A 313 -4.47 -15.95 -1.08
C SER A 313 -5.82 -15.70 -1.71
N LEU A 314 -6.18 -14.42 -1.85
CA LEU A 314 -7.47 -13.97 -2.36
C LEU A 314 -7.31 -13.47 -3.81
N THR A 315 -8.29 -13.77 -4.66
CA THR A 315 -8.43 -13.18 -6.02
C THR A 315 -9.90 -12.94 -6.36
N TYR A 316 -10.16 -12.08 -7.34
CA TYR A 316 -11.47 -11.98 -7.99
C TYR A 316 -11.51 -12.72 -9.32
N VAL A 317 -12.71 -13.16 -9.71
CA VAL A 317 -13.07 -13.61 -11.04
C VAL A 317 -14.28 -12.80 -11.52
N LEU A 318 -14.22 -12.34 -12.77
CA LEU A 318 -15.38 -11.75 -13.45
C LEU A 318 -16.28 -12.90 -13.91
N TRP A 319 -17.44 -13.07 -13.26
CA TRP A 319 -18.43 -14.05 -13.67
C TRP A 319 -19.28 -13.47 -14.80
N ARG A 320 -19.59 -14.31 -15.79
CA ARG A 320 -20.48 -13.99 -16.91
C ARG A 320 -21.33 -15.20 -17.25
N GLU A 321 -22.55 -14.96 -17.72
CA GLU A 321 -23.48 -16.02 -18.11
C GLU A 321 -22.93 -16.94 -19.21
N GLU A 322 -22.14 -16.38 -20.15
CA GLU A 322 -21.46 -17.14 -21.21
C GLU A 322 -20.49 -18.21 -20.68
N ASP A 323 -19.95 -18.01 -19.48
CA ASP A 323 -19.00 -18.91 -18.82
C ASP A 323 -19.63 -19.71 -17.68
N ALA A 324 -20.94 -19.54 -17.40
CA ALA A 324 -21.60 -20.16 -16.25
C ALA A 324 -21.47 -21.69 -16.25
N SER A 325 -21.58 -22.33 -17.42
CA SER A 325 -21.41 -23.79 -17.56
C SER A 325 -19.98 -24.25 -17.25
N PHE A 326 -18.96 -23.44 -17.57
CA PHE A 326 -17.57 -23.71 -17.21
C PHE A 326 -17.36 -23.59 -15.70
N TRP A 327 -17.88 -22.51 -15.08
CA TRP A 327 -17.73 -22.27 -13.65
C TRP A 327 -18.50 -23.29 -12.78
N TRP A 328 -19.68 -23.72 -13.22
CA TRP A 328 -20.42 -24.82 -12.60
C TRP A 328 -19.63 -26.14 -12.66
N ASN A 329 -19.18 -26.55 -13.85
CA ASN A 329 -18.47 -27.82 -14.04
C ASN A 329 -17.09 -27.86 -13.37
N ALA A 330 -16.41 -26.71 -13.22
CA ALA A 330 -15.06 -26.63 -12.68
C ALA A 330 -15.01 -26.36 -11.17
N LEU A 331 -15.95 -25.56 -10.64
CA LEU A 331 -15.89 -25.05 -9.25
C LEU A 331 -17.25 -25.09 -8.52
N GLU A 332 -18.28 -25.73 -9.08
CA GLU A 332 -19.64 -25.82 -8.52
C GLU A 332 -20.31 -24.43 -8.32
N VAL A 333 -19.90 -23.42 -9.09
CA VAL A 333 -20.45 -22.04 -9.01
C VAL A 333 -21.61 -21.84 -9.99
N GLU A 334 -22.84 -21.88 -9.49
CA GLU A 334 -24.06 -21.61 -10.27
C GLU A 334 -24.19 -20.12 -10.68
N SER A 335 -24.01 -19.21 -9.71
CA SER A 335 -24.21 -17.77 -9.90
C SER A 335 -23.27 -16.95 -9.02
N ALA A 336 -22.99 -15.72 -9.46
CA ALA A 336 -22.29 -14.70 -8.68
C ALA A 336 -23.29 -13.68 -8.10
N PRO A 337 -23.02 -13.05 -6.93
CA PRO A 337 -21.80 -13.14 -6.13
C PRO A 337 -21.66 -14.50 -5.43
N ALA A 338 -20.43 -15.02 -5.40
CA ALA A 338 -20.08 -16.25 -4.70
C ALA A 338 -18.61 -16.23 -4.24
N MET A 339 -18.31 -16.98 -3.19
CA MET A 339 -16.97 -17.19 -2.68
C MET A 339 -16.64 -18.68 -2.72
N VAL A 340 -15.56 -19.02 -3.42
CA VAL A 340 -15.04 -20.38 -3.53
C VAL A 340 -13.76 -20.51 -2.74
N ILE A 341 -13.69 -21.53 -1.88
CA ILE A 341 -12.52 -21.82 -1.05
C ILE A 341 -11.97 -23.19 -1.42
N MET A 342 -10.73 -23.22 -1.92
CA MET A 342 -9.99 -24.43 -2.21
C MET A 342 -8.92 -24.62 -1.13
N LYS A 343 -9.03 -25.70 -0.34
CA LYS A 343 -8.04 -26.07 0.68
C LYS A 343 -6.90 -26.85 0.02
N ASP A 344 -7.00 -28.18 0.00
CA ASP A 344 -5.99 -29.08 -0.54
C ASP A 344 -6.28 -29.49 -2.01
N PRO A 345 -5.26 -29.88 -2.80
CA PRO A 345 -5.45 -30.39 -4.15
C PRO A 345 -6.31 -31.67 -4.14
N GLY A 346 -7.19 -31.81 -5.14
CA GLY A 346 -8.10 -32.96 -5.30
C GLY A 346 -9.34 -32.92 -4.41
N LEU A 347 -9.39 -32.07 -3.38
CA LEU A 347 -10.63 -31.84 -2.62
C LEU A 347 -11.64 -31.03 -3.43
N LYS A 348 -12.93 -31.32 -3.21
CA LYS A 348 -14.02 -30.47 -3.69
C LYS A 348 -13.89 -29.07 -3.08
N PRO A 349 -14.09 -28.00 -3.87
CA PRO A 349 -14.12 -26.65 -3.35
C PRO A 349 -15.34 -26.45 -2.44
N VAL A 350 -15.22 -25.58 -1.43
CA VAL A 350 -16.36 -25.13 -0.63
C VAL A 350 -16.89 -23.83 -1.25
N VAL A 351 -18.16 -23.82 -1.66
CA VAL A 351 -18.81 -22.69 -2.32
C VAL A 351 -19.83 -22.04 -1.39
N TYR A 352 -19.75 -20.72 -1.23
CA TYR A 352 -20.72 -19.91 -0.52
C TYR A 352 -21.35 -18.91 -1.49
N HIS A 353 -22.66 -19.02 -1.72
CA HIS A 353 -23.41 -18.12 -2.60
C HIS A 353 -23.97 -16.91 -1.86
N GLY A 354 -24.09 -15.79 -2.57
CA GLY A 354 -24.63 -14.53 -2.06
C GLY A 354 -23.55 -13.52 -1.64
N SER A 355 -23.99 -12.28 -1.43
CA SER A 355 -23.17 -11.21 -0.85
C SER A 355 -23.53 -11.07 0.62
N GLY A 356 -22.71 -11.63 1.52
CA GLY A 356 -22.86 -11.42 2.96
C GLY A 356 -22.20 -10.13 3.45
N ASN A 357 -22.53 -9.74 4.67
CA ASN A 357 -21.89 -8.61 5.36
C ASN A 357 -20.41 -8.90 5.66
N ARG A 358 -19.64 -7.86 6.01
CA ARG A 358 -18.22 -7.99 6.35
C ARG A 358 -17.94 -9.03 7.45
N THR A 359 -18.78 -9.12 8.48
CA THR A 359 -18.63 -10.11 9.56
C THR A 359 -18.71 -11.52 9.01
N TRP A 360 -19.80 -11.86 8.30
CA TRP A 360 -19.99 -13.14 7.61
C TRP A 360 -18.81 -13.53 6.71
N PHE A 361 -18.25 -12.58 5.96
CA PHE A 361 -17.07 -12.82 5.11
C PHE A 361 -15.83 -13.18 5.95
N LEU A 362 -15.57 -12.44 7.03
CA LEU A 362 -14.44 -12.72 7.92
C LEU A 362 -14.63 -14.03 8.71
N ASP A 363 -15.85 -14.33 9.16
CA ASP A 363 -16.18 -15.57 9.88
C ASP A 363 -15.91 -16.80 9.01
N ILE A 364 -16.28 -16.76 7.72
CA ILE A 364 -16.01 -17.86 6.79
C ILE A 364 -14.51 -17.99 6.50
N LEU A 365 -13.78 -16.88 6.34
CA LEU A 365 -12.32 -16.92 6.19
C LEU A 365 -11.66 -17.54 7.43
N GLU A 366 -12.06 -17.14 8.63
CA GLU A 366 -11.51 -17.65 9.89
C GLU A 366 -11.78 -19.15 10.06
N GLN A 367 -13.00 -19.62 9.75
CA GLN A 367 -13.39 -21.03 9.75
C GLN A 367 -12.60 -21.88 8.73
N ASN A 368 -12.14 -21.28 7.64
CA ASN A 368 -11.52 -21.99 6.52
C ASN A 368 -10.05 -21.63 6.27
N LYS A 369 -9.40 -20.88 7.17
CA LYS A 369 -8.00 -20.43 7.01
C LYS A 369 -6.97 -21.56 7.01
N GLN A 370 -7.30 -22.72 7.58
CA GLN A 370 -6.40 -23.86 7.66
C GLN A 370 -6.64 -24.83 6.49
N LEU A 371 -5.55 -25.32 5.91
CA LEU A 371 -5.57 -26.51 5.07
C LEU A 371 -6.07 -27.72 5.87
N GLN A 372 -6.66 -28.70 5.18
CA GLN A 372 -7.04 -29.96 5.82
C GLN A 372 -5.78 -30.77 6.16
N LEU A 373 -4.82 -30.83 5.24
CA LEU A 373 -3.50 -31.41 5.46
C LEU A 373 -2.44 -30.29 5.59
N PRO A 374 -2.00 -29.94 6.81
CA PRO A 374 -1.04 -28.86 7.02
C PRO A 374 0.35 -29.22 6.51
N GLN A 375 1.09 -28.22 6.01
CA GLN A 375 2.50 -28.37 5.67
C GLN A 375 3.37 -28.33 6.92
N LEU A 376 4.39 -29.17 6.99
CA LEU A 376 5.41 -29.17 8.02
C LEU A 376 6.51 -28.14 7.69
N SER A 377 6.66 -27.14 8.55
CA SER A 377 7.68 -26.08 8.48
C SER A 377 8.20 -25.75 9.88
N SER A 378 9.19 -24.86 9.98
CA SER A 378 9.72 -24.43 11.28
C SER A 378 8.69 -23.72 12.18
N THR A 379 7.60 -23.21 11.61
CA THR A 379 6.54 -22.52 12.36
C THR A 379 5.42 -23.47 12.77
N THR A 380 5.11 -24.49 11.96
CA THR A 380 3.98 -25.41 12.21
C THR A 380 4.38 -26.69 12.96
N SER A 381 5.63 -27.14 12.85
CA SER A 381 6.08 -28.44 13.39
C SER A 381 5.76 -28.66 14.87
N MET A 382 6.05 -27.67 15.71
CA MET A 382 5.78 -27.74 17.14
C MET A 382 4.27 -27.67 17.47
N GLU A 383 3.49 -26.83 16.77
CA GLU A 383 2.02 -26.74 16.94
C GLU A 383 1.29 -28.02 16.48
N LEU A 384 1.88 -28.74 15.53
CA LEU A 384 1.39 -30.01 15.00
C LEU A 384 1.80 -31.22 15.85
N GLY A 385 2.70 -31.05 16.83
CA GLY A 385 3.31 -32.16 17.57
C GLY A 385 4.17 -33.06 16.67
N CYS A 386 4.68 -32.54 15.56
CA CYS A 386 5.48 -33.26 14.58
C CYS A 386 6.99 -32.91 14.70
N ASP A 387 7.41 -32.48 15.89
CA ASP A 387 8.77 -32.05 16.22
C ASP A 387 9.28 -32.82 17.45
N ALA A 388 10.50 -33.36 17.38
CA ALA A 388 11.15 -34.08 18.48
C ALA A 388 11.49 -33.22 19.70
N ARG A 389 11.59 -31.89 19.51
CA ARG A 389 11.83 -30.89 20.55
C ARG A 389 10.53 -30.45 21.23
N GLY A 390 9.41 -30.67 20.57
CA GLY A 390 8.08 -30.23 20.99
C GLY A 390 7.36 -31.19 21.94
N TYR A 391 6.03 -31.13 21.86
CA TYR A 391 5.09 -31.90 22.66
C TYR A 391 3.92 -32.35 21.78
N SER A 392 3.23 -33.40 22.23
CA SER A 392 1.95 -33.83 21.66
C SER A 392 0.87 -32.76 21.72
N ARG A 393 0.02 -32.69 20.67
CA ARG A 393 -1.18 -31.83 20.64
C ARG A 393 -2.27 -32.25 21.65
N ALA A 394 -2.17 -33.47 22.19
CA ALA A 394 -3.04 -33.96 23.26
C ALA A 394 -2.67 -33.39 24.64
N GLY A 395 -1.49 -32.76 24.78
CA GLY A 395 -1.03 -32.12 26.01
C GLY A 395 0.31 -32.67 26.53
N PHE A 396 0.93 -31.88 27.41
CA PHE A 396 2.28 -32.12 27.96
C PHE A 396 2.46 -33.48 28.64
N GLU A 397 1.39 -34.01 29.26
CA GLU A 397 1.41 -35.29 29.99
C GLU A 397 1.44 -36.52 29.08
N THR A 398 1.12 -36.39 27.79
CA THR A 398 1.06 -37.54 26.88
C THR A 398 2.46 -37.96 26.43
N ALA A 399 2.97 -39.04 27.04
CA ALA A 399 4.32 -39.54 26.82
C ALA A 399 4.58 -40.10 25.41
N THR A 400 3.57 -40.59 24.69
CA THR A 400 3.71 -41.20 23.36
C THR A 400 2.68 -40.61 22.38
N TRP A 401 3.16 -40.12 21.24
CA TRP A 401 2.32 -39.58 20.16
C TRP A 401 2.92 -39.86 18.78
N TYR A 402 2.15 -39.59 17.74
CA TYR A 402 2.40 -40.01 16.36
C TYR A 402 2.22 -38.85 15.38
N CYS A 403 3.11 -38.74 14.41
CA CYS A 403 2.94 -37.86 13.26
C CYS A 403 3.08 -38.67 11.96
N ALA A 404 2.01 -38.75 11.18
CA ALA A 404 2.02 -39.34 9.85
C ALA A 404 2.33 -38.24 8.82
N VAL A 405 3.49 -38.33 8.18
CA VAL A 405 4.01 -37.32 7.26
C VAL A 405 4.02 -37.88 5.83
N LEU A 406 3.29 -37.22 4.94
CA LEU A 406 3.42 -37.42 3.49
C LEU A 406 4.58 -36.58 2.96
N VAL A 407 5.63 -37.23 2.46
CA VAL A 407 6.85 -36.57 1.99
C VAL A 407 6.96 -36.67 0.47
N GLY A 408 7.29 -35.57 -0.21
CA GLY A 408 7.62 -35.60 -1.63
C GLY A 408 7.92 -34.23 -2.24
N ARG A 409 8.41 -34.23 -3.48
CA ARG A 409 8.62 -33.01 -4.29
C ARG A 409 7.30 -32.55 -4.91
N GLN A 410 7.14 -31.24 -5.11
CA GLN A 410 5.89 -30.66 -5.63
C GLN A 410 5.61 -31.16 -7.07
N SER A 411 4.62 -32.05 -7.18
CA SER A 411 4.36 -32.89 -8.34
C SER A 411 2.87 -33.25 -8.45
N THR A 412 2.45 -33.77 -9.61
CA THR A 412 1.10 -34.32 -9.80
C THR A 412 0.85 -35.55 -8.92
N GLU A 413 1.90 -36.31 -8.66
CA GLU A 413 1.95 -37.53 -7.87
C GLU A 413 1.76 -37.21 -6.38
N LEU A 414 2.49 -36.21 -5.87
CA LEU A 414 2.29 -35.69 -4.51
C LEU A 414 0.87 -35.13 -4.32
N ASN A 415 0.34 -34.40 -5.31
CA ASN A 415 -1.02 -33.85 -5.23
C ASN A 415 -2.09 -34.95 -5.14
N LYS A 416 -1.97 -36.04 -5.92
CA LYS A 416 -2.85 -37.22 -5.81
C LYS A 416 -2.73 -37.89 -4.43
N MET A 417 -1.52 -38.01 -3.90
CA MET A 417 -1.31 -38.61 -2.57
C MET A 417 -1.82 -37.71 -1.44
N ARG A 418 -1.75 -36.37 -1.57
CA ARG A 418 -2.36 -35.41 -0.64
C ARG A 418 -3.89 -35.59 -0.62
N GLU A 419 -4.52 -35.76 -1.78
CA GLU A 419 -5.95 -36.05 -1.88
C GLU A 419 -6.31 -37.36 -1.14
N THR A 420 -5.57 -38.45 -1.37
CA THR A 420 -5.75 -39.71 -0.61
C THR A 420 -5.58 -39.50 0.89
N MET A 421 -4.55 -38.76 1.32
CA MET A 421 -4.29 -38.53 2.74
C MET A 421 -5.36 -37.66 3.42
N CYS A 422 -5.96 -36.69 2.70
CA CYS A 422 -7.12 -35.95 3.18
C CYS A 422 -8.36 -36.84 3.32
N ARG A 423 -8.58 -37.80 2.40
CA ARG A 423 -9.65 -38.80 2.52
C ARG A 423 -9.43 -39.74 3.72
N VAL A 424 -8.18 -40.17 3.97
CA VAL A 424 -7.79 -40.92 5.17
C VAL A 424 -8.14 -40.11 6.43
N GLN A 425 -7.77 -38.83 6.49
CA GLN A 425 -8.07 -37.95 7.62
C GLN A 425 -9.57 -37.76 7.86
N GLY A 426 -10.37 -37.64 6.80
CA GLY A 426 -11.83 -37.59 6.87
C GLY A 426 -12.39 -38.87 7.47
N ALA A 427 -12.04 -40.04 6.92
CA ALA A 427 -12.49 -41.33 7.42
C ALA A 427 -12.11 -41.60 8.89
N LEU A 428 -10.94 -41.14 9.35
CA LEU A 428 -10.53 -41.21 10.76
C LEU A 428 -11.31 -40.24 11.67
N SER A 429 -11.84 -39.15 11.12
CA SER A 429 -12.67 -38.17 11.84
C SER A 429 -14.12 -38.63 11.96
N ASP A 430 -14.66 -39.19 10.87
CA ASP A 430 -16.06 -39.62 10.77
C ASP A 430 -16.34 -40.97 11.48
N HIS A 431 -15.29 -41.73 11.85
CA HIS A 431 -15.43 -43.02 12.55
C HIS A 431 -15.92 -42.85 14.00
N ASP A 432 -17.22 -42.98 14.26
CA ASP A 432 -17.79 -42.94 15.61
C ASP A 432 -17.75 -44.28 16.34
N GLU A 433 -17.18 -44.29 17.55
CA GLU A 433 -17.08 -45.50 18.40
C GLU A 433 -18.46 -46.00 18.90
N SER A 434 -19.53 -45.23 18.73
CA SER A 434 -20.89 -45.54 19.18
C SER A 434 -21.73 -46.35 18.17
N ASP A 435 -21.37 -46.37 16.88
CA ASP A 435 -22.14 -47.08 15.87
C ASP A 435 -21.70 -48.55 15.75
N GLU A 436 -22.58 -49.48 16.11
CA GLU A 436 -22.37 -50.94 15.97
C GLU A 436 -21.92 -51.36 14.56
N ALA A 437 -22.30 -50.60 13.53
CA ALA A 437 -21.96 -50.86 12.13
C ALA A 437 -20.57 -50.36 11.70
N SER A 438 -19.95 -49.45 12.46
CA SER A 438 -18.63 -48.87 12.16
C SER A 438 -17.47 -49.64 12.82
N LYS A 439 -17.78 -50.70 13.58
CA LYS A 439 -16.83 -51.56 14.31
C LYS A 439 -15.95 -52.43 13.38
N ASP A 440 -15.18 -51.82 12.49
CA ASP A 440 -13.98 -52.46 11.96
C ASP A 440 -12.86 -52.31 13.00
N PRO A 441 -12.47 -53.38 13.73
CA PRO A 441 -11.44 -53.28 14.76
C PRO A 441 -10.08 -52.86 14.19
N SER A 442 -9.87 -52.93 12.87
CA SER A 442 -8.65 -52.48 12.21
C SER A 442 -8.58 -50.97 11.94
N VAL A 443 -9.61 -50.19 12.29
CA VAL A 443 -9.64 -48.72 12.13
C VAL A 443 -9.59 -47.98 13.47
N ALA A 444 -10.19 -48.57 14.52
CA ALA A 444 -10.36 -47.91 15.82
C ALA A 444 -9.08 -47.33 16.46
N PRO A 445 -7.89 -47.99 16.43
CA PRO A 445 -6.68 -47.43 17.06
C PRO A 445 -6.23 -46.09 16.45
N ALA A 446 -6.22 -45.97 15.11
CA ALA A 446 -5.86 -44.72 14.45
C ALA A 446 -6.94 -43.65 14.62
N ALA A 447 -8.22 -44.02 14.54
CA ALA A 447 -9.34 -43.09 14.70
C ALA A 447 -9.35 -42.47 16.11
N SER A 448 -9.22 -43.31 17.14
CA SER A 448 -9.17 -42.86 18.54
C SER A 448 -7.92 -42.02 18.81
N ALA A 449 -6.75 -42.39 18.27
CA ALA A 449 -5.54 -41.57 18.37
C ALA A 449 -5.67 -40.20 17.65
N HIS A 450 -6.38 -40.15 16.51
CA HIS A 450 -6.63 -38.91 15.78
C HIS A 450 -7.60 -37.99 16.54
N LYS A 451 -8.76 -38.51 16.97
CA LYS A 451 -9.75 -37.78 17.78
C LYS A 451 -9.15 -37.24 19.08
N ASN A 452 -8.29 -38.03 19.75
CA ASN A 452 -7.56 -37.62 20.95
C ASN A 452 -6.33 -36.73 20.68
N LYS A 453 -6.10 -36.26 19.44
CA LYS A 453 -4.96 -35.41 19.04
C LYS A 453 -3.57 -36.01 19.33
N ARG A 454 -3.49 -37.33 19.46
CA ARG A 454 -2.23 -38.10 19.56
C ARG A 454 -1.66 -38.49 18.19
N LEU A 455 -2.48 -38.51 17.14
CA LEU A 455 -2.07 -38.75 15.75
C LEU A 455 -2.35 -37.51 14.89
N THR A 456 -1.29 -36.81 14.46
CA THR A 456 -1.38 -35.72 13.47
C THR A 456 -1.04 -36.23 12.08
N LEU A 457 -1.77 -35.76 11.06
CA LEU A 457 -1.45 -35.97 9.66
C LEU A 457 -0.91 -34.66 9.09
N ALA A 458 0.20 -34.70 8.34
CA ALA A 458 0.85 -33.53 7.75
C ALA A 458 1.54 -33.91 6.43
N TRP A 459 2.01 -32.91 5.67
CA TRP A 459 2.86 -33.14 4.50
C TRP A 459 4.15 -32.31 4.52
N LEU A 460 5.20 -32.81 3.88
CA LEU A 460 6.53 -32.20 3.82
C LEU A 460 6.94 -31.99 2.36
N ASP A 461 7.33 -30.76 2.02
CA ASP A 461 7.97 -30.45 0.74
C ASP A 461 9.43 -30.93 0.78
N GLY A 462 9.71 -32.00 0.03
CA GLY A 462 11.02 -32.63 -0.02
C GLY A 462 12.10 -31.79 -0.71
N GLU A 463 11.74 -30.80 -1.53
CA GLU A 463 12.69 -29.89 -2.18
C GLU A 463 13.11 -28.77 -1.22
N VAL A 464 12.14 -28.08 -0.61
CA VAL A 464 12.38 -27.00 0.37
C VAL A 464 13.03 -27.56 1.64
N GLN A 465 12.50 -28.66 2.18
CA GLN A 465 12.94 -29.25 3.45
C GLN A 465 13.96 -30.40 3.25
N SER A 466 14.79 -30.30 2.20
CA SER A 466 15.70 -31.36 1.74
C SER A 466 16.50 -32.06 2.87
N LYS A 467 17.12 -31.31 3.79
CA LYS A 467 17.89 -31.87 4.92
C LYS A 467 17.03 -32.74 5.85
N TYR A 468 15.82 -32.28 6.18
CA TYR A 468 14.87 -33.00 7.01
C TYR A 468 14.33 -34.23 6.28
N CYS A 469 14.02 -34.07 4.99
CA CYS A 469 13.57 -35.14 4.10
C CYS A 469 14.58 -36.30 4.04
N PHE A 470 15.86 -36.04 3.77
CA PHE A 470 16.90 -37.07 3.73
C PHE A 470 17.19 -37.73 5.08
N PHE A 471 16.93 -37.06 6.20
CA PHE A 471 17.12 -37.65 7.54
C PHE A 471 16.11 -38.76 7.83
N TYR A 472 14.85 -38.59 7.41
CA TYR A 472 13.78 -39.59 7.60
C TYR A 472 13.66 -40.59 6.45
N VAL A 473 13.89 -40.17 5.20
CA VAL A 473 13.84 -41.05 4.01
C VAL A 473 15.22 -41.67 3.78
N GLN A 474 15.59 -42.63 4.62
CA GLN A 474 16.86 -43.38 4.51
C GLN A 474 16.72 -44.56 3.54
N SER A 475 16.53 -44.28 2.25
CA SER A 475 16.42 -45.29 1.19
C SER A 475 17.30 -44.97 -0.02
N GLU A 476 17.61 -45.99 -0.83
CA GLU A 476 18.40 -45.86 -2.05
C GLU A 476 17.75 -44.88 -3.06
N THR A 477 16.41 -44.85 -3.11
CA THR A 477 15.62 -43.94 -3.96
C THR A 477 15.23 -42.63 -3.26
N SER A 478 15.91 -42.26 -2.17
CA SER A 478 15.62 -41.01 -1.43
C SER A 478 15.68 -39.75 -2.30
N TYR A 479 16.54 -39.71 -3.32
CA TYR A 479 16.61 -38.62 -4.30
C TYR A 479 15.37 -38.47 -5.19
N ASP A 480 14.55 -39.51 -5.33
CA ASP A 480 13.28 -39.42 -6.06
C ASP A 480 12.17 -38.78 -5.19
N THR A 481 12.37 -38.69 -3.87
CA THR A 481 11.43 -38.09 -2.91
C THR A 481 11.94 -36.74 -2.35
N CYS A 482 13.27 -36.55 -2.25
CA CYS A 482 13.93 -35.46 -1.52
C CYS A 482 14.96 -34.70 -2.37
N GLY A 483 15.11 -33.40 -2.10
CA GLY A 483 16.11 -32.52 -2.73
C GLY A 483 15.67 -31.94 -4.07
N THR A 484 16.63 -31.34 -4.79
CA THR A 484 16.42 -30.74 -6.12
C THR A 484 16.22 -31.82 -7.19
N ARG A 485 15.32 -31.60 -8.16
CA ARG A 485 15.01 -32.57 -9.22
C ARG A 485 16.25 -32.95 -10.06
N LYS A 486 16.72 -34.20 -9.92
CA LYS A 486 17.77 -34.84 -10.74
C LYS A 486 17.24 -35.86 -11.76
N SER A 487 16.07 -36.43 -11.46
CA SER A 487 15.35 -37.43 -12.26
C SER A 487 13.98 -36.86 -12.63
N PRO A 488 13.39 -37.18 -13.80
CA PRO A 488 12.03 -36.76 -14.13
C PRO A 488 10.94 -37.50 -13.34
N ILE A 489 11.31 -38.55 -12.60
CA ILE A 489 10.39 -39.33 -11.77
C ILE A 489 10.35 -38.71 -10.37
N ASP A 490 9.14 -38.45 -9.87
CA ASP A 490 8.90 -37.95 -8.51
C ASP A 490 8.07 -39.00 -7.74
N VAL A 491 8.58 -39.52 -6.62
CA VAL A 491 7.91 -40.58 -5.84
C VAL A 491 7.56 -40.04 -4.43
N PRO A 492 6.28 -39.75 -4.14
CA PRO A 492 5.86 -39.42 -2.79
C PRO A 492 5.87 -40.67 -1.89
N ARG A 493 6.21 -40.50 -0.61
CA ARG A 493 6.26 -41.58 0.39
C ARG A 493 5.49 -41.16 1.65
N ILE A 494 4.79 -42.10 2.28
CA ILE A 494 4.15 -41.88 3.59
C ILE A 494 5.05 -42.48 4.67
N LEU A 495 5.31 -41.69 5.71
CA LEU A 495 6.06 -42.10 6.91
C LEU A 495 5.17 -41.92 8.13
N ILE A 496 5.32 -42.78 9.15
CA ILE A 496 4.85 -42.49 10.50
C ILE A 496 6.03 -42.36 11.45
N ILE A 497 6.06 -41.27 12.21
CA ILE A 497 7.05 -40.96 13.23
C ILE A 497 6.35 -41.10 14.57
N ARG A 498 6.78 -42.08 15.37
CA ARG A 498 6.39 -42.26 16.79
C ARG A 498 7.37 -41.50 17.65
N TYR A 499 6.86 -40.57 18.43
CA TYR A 499 7.61 -39.81 19.43
C TYR A 499 7.33 -40.37 20.83
N HIS A 500 8.37 -40.44 21.67
CA HIS A 500 8.24 -40.88 23.05
C HIS A 500 9.12 -40.07 24.01
N ARG A 501 8.55 -39.55 25.09
CA ARG A 501 9.23 -38.66 26.04
C ARG A 501 9.11 -39.16 27.48
N ASN A 502 10.26 -39.37 28.12
CA ASN A 502 10.35 -39.71 29.54
C ASN A 502 10.23 -38.43 30.39
N ALA A 503 9.14 -38.29 31.14
CA ALA A 503 8.87 -37.12 31.99
C ALA A 503 9.97 -36.90 33.05
N THR A 504 10.56 -37.97 33.58
CA THR A 504 11.63 -37.94 34.59
C THR A 504 12.99 -37.52 34.03
N GLU A 505 13.29 -37.79 32.76
CA GLU A 505 14.56 -37.40 32.14
C GLU A 505 14.50 -35.96 31.61
N SER A 506 13.41 -35.58 30.94
CA SER A 506 13.28 -34.24 30.36
C SER A 506 13.29 -33.12 31.43
N ALA A 507 12.64 -33.34 32.58
CA ALA A 507 12.69 -32.40 33.72
C ALA A 507 14.10 -32.23 34.33
N ASN A 508 14.99 -33.21 34.14
CA ASN A 508 16.39 -33.13 34.58
C ASN A 508 17.29 -32.45 33.54
N VAL A 509 16.98 -32.55 32.24
CA VAL A 509 17.70 -31.84 31.17
C VAL A 509 17.41 -30.34 31.24
N GLU A 510 16.15 -29.93 31.37
CA GLU A 510 15.74 -28.51 31.48
C GLU A 510 16.35 -27.83 32.73
N LYS A 511 16.48 -28.56 33.84
CA LYS A 511 17.14 -28.07 35.07
C LYS A 511 18.67 -27.99 34.99
N LYS A 512 19.32 -28.76 34.12
CA LYS A 512 20.78 -28.72 33.90
C LYS A 512 21.18 -27.58 32.97
N SER A 513 20.43 -27.39 31.88
CA SER A 513 20.66 -26.37 30.86
C SER A 513 20.73 -24.93 31.41
N SER A 514 20.01 -24.65 32.50
CA SER A 514 19.83 -23.30 33.05
C SER A 514 20.90 -22.82 34.04
N ASN A 515 21.80 -23.68 34.54
CA ASN A 515 22.59 -23.35 35.76
C ASN A 515 24.13 -23.51 35.66
N TRP A 516 24.70 -24.02 34.56
CA TRP A 516 26.15 -24.31 34.48
C TRP A 516 26.85 -23.56 33.32
N PRO A 517 28.03 -22.94 33.55
CA PRO A 517 28.81 -22.33 32.47
C PRO A 517 29.45 -23.44 31.61
N LYS A 518 29.09 -23.47 30.33
CA LYS A 518 29.42 -24.58 29.41
C LYS A 518 30.93 -24.82 29.28
N THR A 519 31.38 -26.04 29.58
CA THR A 519 32.75 -26.47 29.27
C THR A 519 32.85 -27.08 27.87
N VAL A 520 34.04 -27.03 27.27
CA VAL A 520 34.31 -27.48 25.88
C VAL A 520 34.03 -28.99 25.65
N TRP A 521 33.88 -29.77 26.72
CA TRP A 521 33.68 -31.23 26.66
C TRP A 521 32.23 -31.67 26.93
N GLU A 522 31.31 -30.75 27.23
CA GLU A 522 29.90 -31.07 27.54
C GLU A 522 28.94 -30.87 26.35
N SER A 523 29.44 -30.41 25.19
CA SER A 523 28.61 -30.14 24.01
C SER A 523 27.91 -31.37 23.42
N GLU A 524 28.46 -32.57 23.61
CA GLU A 524 27.90 -33.82 23.07
C GLU A 524 26.61 -34.26 23.77
N ALA A 525 26.36 -33.80 25.00
CA ALA A 525 25.12 -34.12 25.74
C ALA A 525 23.96 -33.14 25.42
N ASP A 526 24.29 -31.94 24.93
CA ASP A 526 23.33 -30.93 24.43
C ASP A 526 22.87 -31.23 22.98
N ASP A 527 23.48 -32.22 22.31
CA ASP A 527 23.31 -32.50 20.88
C ASP A 527 22.17 -33.48 20.55
N VAL A 528 21.31 -33.83 21.52
CA VAL A 528 20.31 -34.90 21.39
C VAL A 528 18.90 -34.41 21.70
N ASP A 529 17.92 -34.67 20.81
CA ASP A 529 16.54 -34.22 21.00
C ASP A 529 15.84 -34.89 22.21
N PRO A 530 14.89 -34.20 22.88
CA PRO A 530 14.29 -34.66 24.14
C PRO A 530 13.27 -35.79 23.96
N ALA A 531 12.57 -35.87 22.82
CA ALA A 531 11.74 -37.02 22.47
C ALA A 531 12.56 -38.05 21.67
N ALA A 532 12.50 -39.31 22.08
CA ALA A 532 13.00 -40.41 21.26
C ALA A 532 12.04 -40.69 20.10
N GLN A 533 12.59 -41.17 19.00
CA GLN A 533 11.90 -41.31 17.72
C GLN A 533 12.00 -42.75 17.19
N LEU A 534 10.94 -43.17 16.50
CA LEU A 534 10.92 -44.36 15.67
C LEU A 534 10.14 -44.05 14.39
N VAL A 535 10.70 -44.42 13.24
CA VAL A 535 10.20 -44.03 11.91
C VAL A 535 9.91 -45.29 11.12
N VAL A 536 8.73 -45.36 10.48
CA VAL A 536 8.34 -46.48 9.62
C VAL A 536 7.79 -45.94 8.30
N SER A 537 8.29 -46.45 7.17
CA SER A 537 7.76 -46.16 5.84
C SER A 537 6.57 -47.05 5.50
N TYR A 538 5.66 -46.51 4.68
CA TYR A 538 4.63 -47.28 4.01
C TYR A 538 5.05 -47.56 2.57
N ASP A 539 5.14 -48.84 2.22
CA ASP A 539 5.50 -49.33 0.88
C ASP A 539 4.34 -50.10 0.21
N GLY A 540 3.09 -49.87 0.68
CA GLY A 540 1.86 -50.44 0.10
C GLY A 540 1.19 -49.57 -0.97
N PRO A 541 0.04 -49.99 -1.52
CA PRO A 541 -0.68 -49.24 -2.55
C PRO A 541 -1.30 -47.95 -2.02
N ALA A 542 -1.52 -46.97 -2.90
CA ALA A 542 -2.01 -45.63 -2.56
C ALA A 542 -3.53 -45.58 -2.25
N GLU A 543 -4.07 -46.59 -1.56
CA GLU A 543 -5.49 -46.76 -1.30
C GLU A 543 -5.87 -46.43 0.14
N THR A 544 -6.90 -45.60 0.31
CA THR A 544 -7.42 -45.13 1.61
C THR A 544 -7.58 -46.25 2.66
N PRO A 545 -8.27 -47.38 2.41
CA PRO A 545 -8.47 -48.40 3.44
C PRO A 545 -7.18 -49.11 3.86
N GLU A 546 -6.23 -49.31 2.95
CA GLU A 546 -4.96 -49.96 3.27
C GLU A 546 -4.05 -49.05 4.10
N ILE A 547 -4.01 -47.75 3.79
CA ILE A 547 -3.28 -46.75 4.56
C ILE A 547 -3.87 -46.64 5.98
N ILE A 548 -5.20 -46.60 6.13
CA ILE A 548 -5.88 -46.58 7.44
C ILE A 548 -5.50 -47.83 8.26
N LYS A 549 -5.63 -49.02 7.68
CA LYS A 549 -5.31 -50.29 8.32
C LYS A 549 -3.84 -50.37 8.76
N TRP A 550 -2.93 -49.84 7.95
CA TRP A 550 -1.52 -49.73 8.30
C TRP A 550 -1.30 -48.73 9.45
N LEU A 551 -1.87 -47.53 9.39
CA LEU A 551 -1.78 -46.53 10.47
C LEU A 551 -2.29 -47.08 11.80
N SER A 552 -3.46 -47.73 11.81
CA SER A 552 -4.01 -48.37 13.01
C SER A 552 -3.07 -49.40 13.60
N LYS A 553 -2.51 -50.28 12.76
CA LYS A 553 -1.54 -51.28 13.21
C LYS A 553 -0.28 -50.63 13.78
N MET A 554 0.22 -49.55 13.19
CA MET A 554 1.40 -48.84 13.70
C MET A 554 1.12 -48.14 15.05
N VAL A 555 -0.08 -47.61 15.25
CA VAL A 555 -0.52 -47.03 16.54
C VAL A 555 -0.72 -48.12 17.59
N GLU A 556 -1.39 -49.22 17.24
CA GLU A 556 -1.59 -50.38 18.12
C GLU A 556 -0.26 -51.01 18.54
N ASP A 557 0.65 -51.27 17.59
CA ASP A 557 2.00 -51.78 17.87
C ASP A 557 2.80 -50.78 18.72
N GLY A 558 2.66 -49.47 18.47
CA GLY A 558 3.35 -48.42 19.21
C GLY A 558 2.85 -48.19 20.64
N ASP A 559 1.58 -48.47 20.91
CA ASP A 559 0.99 -48.34 22.26
C ASP A 559 1.05 -49.65 23.06
N SER A 560 1.06 -50.81 22.40
CA SER A 560 1.10 -52.13 23.07
C SER A 560 2.48 -52.75 23.24
N LYS A 561 3.47 -52.43 22.38
CA LYS A 561 4.80 -53.04 22.40
C LYS A 561 5.87 -52.07 22.90
N ASN A 562 6.81 -52.61 23.67
CA ASN A 562 8.07 -51.93 24.02
C ASN A 562 9.02 -51.93 22.81
N LEU A 563 8.74 -51.05 21.85
CA LEU A 563 9.58 -50.84 20.66
C LEU A 563 10.89 -50.11 21.01
N PRO A 564 11.99 -50.35 20.26
CA PRO A 564 13.24 -49.65 20.48
C PRO A 564 13.11 -48.14 20.21
N PHE A 565 13.90 -47.37 20.93
CA PHE A 565 13.88 -45.91 20.93
C PHE A 565 15.24 -45.37 20.47
N TYR A 566 15.25 -44.54 19.43
CA TYR A 566 16.47 -43.86 18.99
C TYR A 566 16.36 -42.37 19.33
N ARG A 567 17.42 -41.81 19.91
CA ARG A 567 17.57 -40.35 20.06
C ARG A 567 18.69 -39.90 19.13
N ALA A 568 18.39 -38.95 18.27
CA ALA A 568 19.30 -38.35 17.32
C ALA A 568 18.92 -36.87 17.15
N LYS A 569 19.85 -36.05 16.69
CA LYS A 569 19.60 -34.63 16.41
C LYS A 569 18.81 -34.49 15.11
N THR A 570 17.56 -34.07 15.21
CA THR A 570 16.73 -33.79 14.04
C THR A 570 17.22 -32.49 13.38
N PRO A 571 17.41 -32.47 12.05
CA PRO A 571 17.72 -31.24 11.32
C PRO A 571 16.64 -30.17 11.55
N GLU A 572 17.04 -28.90 11.55
CA GLU A 572 16.06 -27.81 11.64
C GLU A 572 15.31 -27.65 10.33
N LEU A 573 13.98 -27.54 10.43
CA LEU A 573 13.12 -27.17 9.33
C LEU A 573 13.41 -25.72 8.92
N VAL A 574 13.34 -25.45 7.62
CA VAL A 574 13.45 -24.12 7.05
C VAL A 574 12.12 -23.38 7.28
N PRO A 575 12.13 -22.07 7.66
CA PRO A 575 10.91 -21.27 7.66
C PRO A 575 10.34 -21.14 6.25
N GLU A 576 9.02 -21.04 6.17
CA GLU A 576 8.33 -20.84 4.89
C GLU A 576 8.83 -19.55 4.21
N SER A 577 9.11 -19.63 2.90
CA SER A 577 9.46 -18.46 2.10
C SER A 577 8.24 -17.55 1.95
N THR A 578 8.08 -16.62 2.88
CA THR A 578 7.09 -15.55 2.77
C THR A 578 7.45 -14.67 1.56
N GLU A 579 6.74 -14.86 0.44
CA GLU A 579 6.83 -13.91 -0.66
C GLU A 579 6.54 -12.51 -0.12
N PRO A 580 7.41 -11.51 -0.39
CA PRO A 580 7.21 -10.17 0.12
C PRO A 580 5.92 -9.60 -0.46
N MET A 581 4.93 -9.39 0.40
CA MET A 581 3.62 -8.87 0.00
C MET A 581 3.82 -7.55 -0.76
N ARG A 582 3.38 -7.49 -2.02
CA ARG A 582 3.50 -6.29 -2.86
C ARG A 582 2.44 -5.26 -2.46
N SER A 583 2.64 -4.64 -1.31
CA SER A 583 1.84 -3.52 -0.82
C SER A 583 2.23 -2.19 -1.46
N GLY A 584 1.25 -1.28 -1.48
CA GLY A 584 1.49 0.13 -1.75
C GLY A 584 1.60 0.52 -3.23
N VAL A 585 1.66 1.84 -3.44
CA VAL A 585 1.78 2.47 -4.76
C VAL A 585 3.15 2.16 -5.40
N PRO A 586 3.20 1.76 -6.70
CA PRO A 586 4.46 1.52 -7.42
C PRO A 586 5.43 2.71 -7.35
N LYS A 587 6.74 2.41 -7.27
CA LYS A 587 7.80 3.44 -7.17
C LYS A 587 7.74 4.49 -8.28
N SER A 588 7.36 4.11 -9.49
CA SER A 588 7.15 5.01 -10.64
C SER A 588 6.03 6.03 -10.38
N VAL A 589 4.90 5.60 -9.81
CA VAL A 589 3.76 6.48 -9.51
C VAL A 589 4.06 7.37 -8.30
N LYS A 590 4.78 6.87 -7.28
CA LYS A 590 5.29 7.72 -6.19
C LYS A 590 6.23 8.83 -6.72
N ALA A 591 7.02 8.55 -7.77
CA ALA A 591 7.90 9.53 -8.41
C ALA A 591 7.16 10.58 -9.25
N THR A 592 6.14 10.20 -10.04
CA THR A 592 5.32 11.18 -10.79
C THR A 592 4.52 12.08 -9.86
N GLN A 593 3.95 11.55 -8.77
CA GLN A 593 3.30 12.35 -7.72
C GLN A 593 4.27 13.31 -6.99
N ALA A 594 5.55 12.94 -6.85
CA ALA A 594 6.56 13.84 -6.27
C ALA A 594 6.91 15.00 -7.23
N LEU A 595 7.01 14.73 -8.53
CA LEU A 595 7.19 15.75 -9.57
C LEU A 595 5.98 16.70 -9.65
N LEU A 596 4.75 16.18 -9.59
CA LEU A 596 3.54 17.00 -9.61
C LEU A 596 3.47 17.94 -8.40
N ARG A 597 3.76 17.44 -7.19
CA ARG A 597 3.84 18.25 -5.97
C ARG A 597 4.93 19.32 -6.03
N LEU A 598 6.10 19.01 -6.61
CA LEU A 598 7.14 20.01 -6.84
C LEU A 598 6.69 21.08 -7.83
N TRP A 599 6.01 20.71 -8.91
CA TRP A 599 5.49 21.63 -9.92
C TRP A 599 4.40 22.55 -9.35
N ASN A 600 3.47 22.01 -8.55
CA ASN A 600 2.44 22.78 -7.86
C ASN A 600 3.07 23.79 -6.88
N ARG A 601 4.08 23.37 -6.12
CA ARG A 601 4.84 24.27 -5.23
C ARG A 601 5.58 25.38 -5.99
N ILE A 602 6.10 25.09 -7.19
CA ILE A 602 6.70 26.12 -8.06
C ILE A 602 5.62 27.11 -8.53
N LYS A 603 4.42 26.64 -8.93
CA LYS A 603 3.30 27.52 -9.27
C LYS A 603 2.90 28.46 -8.12
N ASP A 604 2.90 27.97 -6.87
CA ASP A 604 2.61 28.81 -5.70
C ASP A 604 3.61 29.95 -5.53
N TYR A 605 4.91 29.65 -5.63
CA TYR A 605 5.94 30.68 -5.60
C TYR A 605 5.81 31.65 -6.78
N LEU A 606 5.39 31.19 -7.96
CA LEU A 606 5.13 32.06 -9.11
C LEU A 606 3.88 32.94 -8.95
N ALA A 607 2.97 32.61 -8.04
CA ALA A 607 1.78 33.40 -7.70
C ALA A 607 1.93 34.26 -6.43
N ASP A 608 3.03 34.14 -5.68
CA ASP A 608 3.24 34.90 -4.45
C ASP A 608 3.67 36.36 -4.77
N PRO A 609 2.89 37.38 -4.37
CA PRO A 609 3.23 38.78 -4.64
C PRO A 609 4.54 39.24 -3.99
N ARG A 610 5.06 38.51 -2.99
CA ARG A 610 6.32 38.80 -2.31
C ARG A 610 7.54 38.44 -3.15
N MET A 611 7.42 37.54 -4.15
CA MET A 611 8.57 37.02 -4.89
C MET A 611 9.23 38.05 -5.82
N GLY A 612 8.47 38.94 -6.45
CA GLY A 612 9.05 40.08 -7.20
C GLY A 612 9.92 40.98 -6.31
N PRO A 613 9.39 41.52 -5.19
CA PRO A 613 10.16 42.29 -4.21
C PRO A 613 11.36 41.57 -3.60
N THR A 614 11.28 40.27 -3.27
CA THR A 614 12.44 39.54 -2.71
C THR A 614 13.52 39.27 -3.74
N LEU A 615 13.17 38.99 -5.00
CA LEU A 615 14.14 38.92 -6.10
C LEU A 615 14.81 40.28 -6.33
N LEU A 616 14.06 41.38 -6.28
CA LEU A 616 14.61 42.74 -6.42
C LEU A 616 15.58 43.08 -5.27
N LEU A 617 15.24 42.74 -4.03
CA LEU A 617 16.15 42.87 -2.89
C LEU A 617 17.40 42.00 -3.07
N GLY A 618 17.26 40.77 -3.56
CA GLY A 618 18.38 39.88 -3.89
C GLY A 618 19.30 40.45 -4.96
N ALA A 619 18.75 41.09 -6.00
CA ALA A 619 19.52 41.79 -7.03
C ALA A 619 20.32 42.97 -6.45
N LEU A 620 19.70 43.77 -5.57
CA LEU A 620 20.36 44.89 -4.90
C LEU A 620 21.50 44.44 -3.97
N LEU A 621 21.27 43.41 -3.15
CA LEU A 621 22.31 42.84 -2.27
C LEU A 621 23.45 42.20 -3.09
N SER A 622 23.13 41.52 -4.18
CA SER A 622 24.10 40.97 -5.13
C SER A 622 24.95 42.08 -5.76
N ALA A 623 24.32 43.12 -6.31
CA ALA A 623 25.02 44.27 -6.90
C ALA A 623 25.89 45.01 -5.86
N GLY A 624 25.40 45.17 -4.63
CA GLY A 624 26.15 45.72 -3.50
C GLY A 624 27.38 44.88 -3.13
N SER A 625 27.27 43.55 -3.16
CA SER A 625 28.40 42.64 -2.90
C SER A 625 29.47 42.68 -4.00
N VAL A 626 29.05 42.77 -5.27
CA VAL A 626 29.93 42.93 -6.43
C VAL A 626 30.62 44.30 -6.39
N TRP A 627 29.91 45.34 -6.00
CA TRP A 627 30.46 46.67 -5.79
C TRP A 627 31.50 46.69 -4.64
N TRP A 628 31.17 46.08 -3.49
CA TRP A 628 32.04 46.02 -2.31
C TRP A 628 33.33 45.22 -2.53
N THR A 629 33.24 44.10 -3.24
CA THR A 629 34.42 43.29 -3.60
C THR A 629 35.31 44.00 -4.61
N ARG A 630 34.73 44.75 -5.56
CA ARG A 630 35.49 45.54 -6.55
C ARG A 630 36.07 46.83 -5.99
N SER A 631 35.37 47.54 -5.10
CA SER A 631 35.91 48.76 -4.46
C SER A 631 37.15 48.46 -3.61
N ARG A 632 37.17 47.32 -2.92
CA ARG A 632 38.38 46.80 -2.25
C ARG A 632 39.51 46.45 -3.23
N ALA A 633 39.21 45.90 -4.40
CA ALA A 633 40.21 45.60 -5.43
C ALA A 633 40.83 46.85 -6.07
N ILE A 634 40.15 48.00 -6.02
CA ILE A 634 40.62 49.29 -6.54
C ILE A 634 41.49 50.05 -5.50
N GLN A 635 41.43 49.68 -4.22
CA GLN A 635 42.11 50.39 -3.12
C GLN A 635 43.54 49.90 -2.79
N GLN A 636 44.20 49.15 -3.66
CA GLN A 636 45.65 48.87 -3.49
C GLN A 636 46.49 49.99 -4.11
N PRO A 637 47.26 50.77 -3.31
CA PRO A 637 48.24 51.70 -3.86
C PRO A 637 49.44 50.92 -4.40
N VAL A 638 49.84 51.24 -5.63
CA VAL A 638 51.06 50.69 -6.24
C VAL A 638 52.29 51.33 -5.58
N GLN A 639 53.13 50.52 -4.94
CA GLN A 639 54.54 50.84 -4.73
C GLN A 639 55.41 49.71 -5.30
N THR A 640 56.34 50.09 -6.17
CA THR A 640 57.31 49.21 -6.83
C THR A 640 58.71 49.65 -6.43
N THR A 641 59.47 48.81 -5.71
CA THR A 641 60.91 48.60 -6.02
C THR A 641 61.50 47.32 -5.39
N GLN A 642 62.13 46.53 -6.25
CA GLN A 642 63.37 45.73 -6.10
C GLN A 642 63.66 44.78 -4.90
N GLN A 643 63.82 43.50 -5.29
CA GLN A 643 64.99 42.63 -5.04
C GLN A 643 65.61 42.57 -3.62
N SER A 644 65.58 41.38 -2.99
CA SER A 644 66.67 40.37 -3.06
C SER A 644 66.51 39.28 -1.98
N SER A 645 67.33 38.23 -2.13
CA SER A 645 67.30 36.90 -1.53
C SER A 645 67.44 36.75 0.01
N THR A 646 67.21 35.49 0.43
CA THR A 646 67.87 34.72 1.53
C THR A 646 67.19 34.58 2.90
N ASN A 647 66.80 33.33 3.20
CA ASN A 647 66.87 32.56 4.45
C ASN A 647 66.23 33.03 5.80
N GLN A 648 65.21 32.24 6.20
CA GLN A 648 65.21 31.37 7.41
C GLN A 648 64.59 31.88 8.75
N SER A 649 64.10 30.89 9.51
CA SER A 649 63.63 30.84 10.92
C SER A 649 62.26 31.47 11.30
N ASP A 650 61.23 30.63 11.20
CA ASP A 650 60.42 30.06 12.30
C ASP A 650 59.53 30.90 13.25
N ASN A 651 58.31 30.36 13.43
CA ASN A 651 57.36 30.52 14.55
C ASN A 651 56.68 31.91 14.71
N ASN A 652 55.36 32.09 14.95
CA ASN A 652 54.21 31.17 15.13
C ASN A 652 52.89 32.04 15.07
N THR A 653 51.63 31.60 14.94
CA THR A 653 50.96 30.27 14.95
C THR A 653 49.68 30.30 14.04
N GLU A 654 48.53 29.75 14.48
CA GLU A 654 47.13 30.03 14.12
C GLU A 654 46.54 29.73 12.71
N GLU A 655 47.29 29.23 11.71
CA GLU A 655 46.67 28.75 10.45
C GLU A 655 46.50 27.22 10.31
N GLU A 656 46.77 26.44 11.36
CA GLU A 656 46.80 24.97 11.29
C GLU A 656 45.48 24.25 11.67
N LYS A 657 44.30 24.84 11.38
CA LYS A 657 42.99 24.18 11.63
C LYS A 657 42.01 24.13 10.45
N LYS A 658 42.42 24.53 9.23
CA LYS A 658 41.53 24.54 8.04
C LYS A 658 41.95 23.70 6.83
N LYS A 659 43.14 23.11 6.80
CA LYS A 659 43.59 22.24 5.69
C LYS A 659 43.46 20.73 5.94
N GLU A 660 43.16 20.28 7.16
CA GLU A 660 43.08 18.85 7.49
C GLU A 660 41.70 18.19 7.22
N ARG A 661 40.69 18.94 6.76
CA ARG A 661 39.33 18.42 6.54
C ARG A 661 38.97 18.06 5.09
N LYS A 662 39.92 18.16 4.15
CA LYS A 662 39.73 17.82 2.73
C LYS A 662 40.59 16.64 2.23
N ARG A 663 41.20 15.87 3.14
CA ARG A 663 42.17 14.81 2.80
C ARG A 663 41.87 13.42 3.41
N ARG A 664 40.60 13.09 3.68
CA ARG A 664 40.20 11.76 4.24
C ARG A 664 39.29 10.87 3.38
N ASN A 665 38.78 11.31 2.23
CA ASN A 665 37.93 10.47 1.36
C ASN A 665 38.59 10.18 -0.01
N ALA A 666 39.88 9.82 -0.01
CA ALA A 666 40.58 9.38 -1.23
C ALA A 666 41.86 8.57 -0.92
N LYS A 667 41.71 7.32 -0.46
CA LYS A 667 42.51 6.17 -0.93
C LYS A 667 42.02 4.84 -0.36
N GLY A 668 41.97 3.85 -1.23
CA GLY A 668 41.62 2.45 -1.02
C GLY A 668 41.79 1.76 -2.38
N GLU A 669 43.05 1.47 -2.71
CA GLU A 669 43.50 0.93 -4.01
C GLU A 669 42.99 -0.52 -4.22
N GLU A 670 42.46 -0.83 -5.41
CA GLU A 670 43.08 -1.68 -6.47
C GLU A 670 43.18 -3.19 -6.10
N ALA A 671 42.92 -4.18 -6.97
CA ALA A 671 42.79 -4.27 -8.43
C ALA A 671 41.93 -5.52 -8.82
N PRO A 672 41.93 -6.02 -10.07
CA PRO A 672 41.61 -5.37 -11.35
C PRO A 672 40.33 -5.97 -11.99
N ALA A 673 39.79 -5.33 -13.03
CA ALA A 673 38.63 -5.83 -13.79
C ALA A 673 39.04 -6.79 -14.92
N SER A 674 38.23 -7.83 -15.15
CA SER A 674 38.28 -8.67 -16.36
C SER A 674 37.08 -8.36 -17.25
N ILE A 675 37.34 -8.22 -18.56
CA ILE A 675 36.45 -8.55 -19.69
C ILE A 675 35.48 -9.68 -19.29
N THR A 676 34.16 -9.57 -19.44
CA THR A 676 33.33 -9.07 -20.57
C THR A 676 32.24 -8.03 -20.16
N ASP A 677 31.27 -7.80 -21.06
CA ASP A 677 29.99 -7.11 -20.84
C ASP A 677 30.02 -5.56 -20.85
N ASN A 678 30.38 -5.02 -22.02
CA ASN A 678 29.84 -3.73 -22.48
C ASN A 678 29.11 -3.95 -23.81
N GLU A 679 27.78 -3.98 -23.81
CA GLU A 679 27.00 -3.88 -25.05
C GLU A 679 27.12 -2.45 -25.63
N PRO A 680 27.42 -2.29 -26.94
CA PRO A 680 27.45 -0.98 -27.55
C PRO A 680 26.04 -0.40 -27.73
N LYS A 681 25.89 0.88 -27.40
CA LYS A 681 24.73 1.67 -27.83
C LYS A 681 24.80 1.87 -29.34
N ASP A 682 24.08 1.02 -30.07
CA ASP A 682 23.40 1.27 -31.36
C ASP A 682 23.05 -0.06 -32.07
N ALA A 683 22.45 -1.01 -31.33
CA ALA A 683 21.95 -2.26 -31.89
C ALA A 683 20.53 -2.10 -32.45
N VAL A 684 20.41 -1.93 -33.77
CA VAL A 684 19.12 -2.01 -34.48
C VAL A 684 18.70 -3.48 -34.60
N GLN A 685 17.60 -3.87 -33.97
CA GLN A 685 17.03 -5.20 -34.17
C GLN A 685 16.44 -5.33 -35.59
N ILE A 686 17.08 -6.17 -36.41
CA ILE A 686 16.55 -6.59 -37.70
C ILE A 686 15.41 -7.60 -37.46
N LEU A 687 14.24 -7.29 -37.99
CA LEU A 687 13.13 -8.22 -38.13
C LEU A 687 13.48 -9.30 -39.15
N SER A 688 13.65 -10.55 -38.72
CA SER A 688 13.64 -11.72 -39.60
C SER A 688 12.23 -12.30 -39.70
N SER A 689 11.66 -12.28 -40.90
CA SER A 689 10.36 -12.88 -41.24
C SER A 689 10.52 -14.21 -41.99
N GLY A 690 9.61 -15.15 -41.76
CA GLY A 690 9.47 -16.40 -42.52
C GLY A 690 10.18 -17.61 -41.87
N SER A 691 9.74 -18.85 -42.10
CA SER A 691 8.55 -19.36 -42.81
C SER A 691 8.35 -20.84 -42.46
N ASP A 692 7.08 -21.24 -42.31
CA ASP A 692 6.41 -22.53 -42.59
C ASP A 692 7.09 -23.92 -42.48
N SER A 693 6.24 -24.95 -42.26
CA SER A 693 6.45 -26.42 -42.31
C SER A 693 7.41 -27.05 -41.27
N ASP A 694 7.10 -28.17 -40.62
CA ASP A 694 5.95 -29.12 -40.70
C ASP A 694 5.31 -29.37 -39.32
#